data_AF-A0A2W6X1A1-F1
#
_entry.id   AF-A0A2W6X1A1-F1
#
_cell.length_a   1.000
_cell.length_b   1.000
_cell.length_c   1.000
_cell.angle_alpha   90.00
_cell.angle_beta   90.00
_cell.angle_gamma   90.00
#
_symmetry.space_group_name_H-M   'P 1'
#
loop_
_entity.id
_entity.type
_entity.pdbx_description
1 polymer ?
#
loop_
_entity_poly.entity_id
_entity_poly.type
_entity_poly.pdbx_seq_one_letter_code
_entity_poly.pdbx_strand_id
1 'polypeptide(L)'
;MTVATKLVESPESFADRVFAWAQRSPADLAFSEWRPDGNLREVSIGAMHDHACAAAASMLRLGFADCRVALAATSGIDAATLYLACQYAGIAPAMLPVPEASQDAQPFASIIPALVAAFDPDVVLTTCSAAALLDGSSVIEAWRRDKPMFTLCTLIANGAEPLSAPRECSGEDPAHYLFTSGTTGQSKIVCVPRQAVVANTQYVAARWDFRPGDSLPALGSPFHSGALMVGIIMPLYMSARGLFFPPTALKQDPPRLLDILAAQSITHLVAGDGLYRTILDAASPDTASRYSHLRRVIVGGEPLGIDVYGRIVDHFTLRCASDIVITTAYGMTEAAGLIATSQGHRPESLTIADMAMILGGKVRVASQKGEVALTVTTAGKPSHGSEVRIVDGEARELPSGYIGHVEFRSPSLFNGYFSTGKEGGSNLQHPHLSPDGFFPTGDIGFMEGDNLFVVGRSKEALQIDGFYYSSDMIEKFAASACPELHRQYGIVVQDVDHIVLLQEIDDPADAARIDALIHRLATHLATAGPLPEHEIVLLPTGSLPRKPTSAKKIRLGVIDRYHAGEWRPLQVLRRPGTLRLPRSHSNMPWSEADVVTTPSWCFDLDEQDRSHITDRWDCPDELILPGSRIAGRLRNAFTSVASGYGFALVRGFDPDLEISAQEKLVRACGALFGECMPQNRTGDEIVHVTDQASGKIQRGYMSREALAFHSDSTDMLLLYCVRAAASGGETRLISSLRLHDIAKAELSQTHWDLLMRGYHYAYPEQFGDETAQPGSRVPVFSSVDGIVSCRYLRAFIELAEDRFDVRLTADERAALDALDAIMARPGLAFQLRLNPGEMVILNNYTVLHARTAFEELETGTNRLLLRLWLNSPGFRPIQPLLATVAQRFVTHMKERDYA
;
A
#
# COMPACT_ATOMS: atom_id res chain seq x y z
N MET A 1 12.35 5.15 -37.91
CA MET A 1 12.94 4.09 -37.07
C MET A 1 14.37 4.49 -36.75
N THR A 2 14.66 4.73 -35.46
CA THR A 2 16.00 5.11 -34.97
C THR A 2 16.96 3.91 -35.05
N VAL A 3 18.28 4.18 -35.01
CA VAL A 3 19.32 3.12 -34.99
C VAL A 3 19.10 2.13 -33.83
N ALA A 4 18.57 2.60 -32.69
CA ALA A 4 18.15 1.77 -31.58
C ALA A 4 17.08 0.75 -31.96
N THR A 5 16.11 1.10 -32.83
CA THR A 5 15.05 0.17 -33.27
C THR A 5 15.63 -0.97 -34.12
N LYS A 6 16.64 -0.70 -34.96
CA LYS A 6 17.31 -1.74 -35.76
C LYS A 6 18.24 -2.65 -34.95
N LEU A 7 18.80 -2.16 -33.84
CA LEU A 7 19.65 -2.95 -32.93
C LEU A 7 18.83 -3.90 -32.04
N VAL A 8 17.59 -3.54 -31.73
CA VAL A 8 16.63 -4.33 -30.93
C VAL A 8 16.06 -5.53 -31.71
N GLU A 9 16.10 -5.51 -33.05
CA GLU A 9 15.49 -6.56 -33.90
C GLU A 9 16.42 -7.74 -34.22
N SER A 10 17.71 -7.71 -33.87
CA SER A 10 18.64 -8.83 -34.13
C SER A 10 18.69 -9.81 -32.92
N PRO A 11 18.38 -11.11 -33.12
CA PRO A 11 18.31 -12.14 -32.07
C PRO A 11 19.69 -12.65 -31.61
N GLU A 12 20.69 -11.77 -31.53
CA GLU A 12 22.05 -12.10 -31.09
C GLU A 12 22.12 -12.24 -29.56
N SER A 13 22.92 -13.20 -29.07
CA SER A 13 23.20 -13.34 -27.64
C SER A 13 23.97 -12.13 -27.09
N PHE A 14 23.96 -11.94 -25.76
CA PHE A 14 24.76 -10.89 -25.12
C PHE A 14 26.24 -11.01 -25.49
N ALA A 15 26.80 -12.23 -25.44
CA ALA A 15 28.20 -12.48 -25.76
C ALA A 15 28.53 -12.13 -27.22
N ASP A 16 27.71 -12.56 -28.17
CA ASP A 16 27.92 -12.28 -29.59
C ASP A 16 27.85 -10.78 -29.89
N ARG A 17 26.91 -10.07 -29.24
CA ARG A 17 26.78 -8.62 -29.38
C ARG A 17 28.05 -7.90 -28.93
N VAL A 18 28.56 -8.22 -27.75
CA VAL A 18 29.78 -7.59 -27.21
C VAL A 18 31.00 -7.97 -28.05
N PHE A 19 31.08 -9.22 -28.51
CA PHE A 19 32.13 -9.68 -29.40
C PHE A 19 32.13 -8.90 -30.73
N ALA A 20 30.95 -8.65 -31.30
CA ALA A 20 30.79 -7.84 -32.52
C ALA A 20 31.23 -6.39 -32.31
N TRP A 21 30.95 -5.79 -31.14
CA TRP A 21 31.44 -4.44 -30.81
C TRP A 21 32.96 -4.37 -30.73
N ALA A 22 33.62 -5.38 -30.16
CA ALA A 22 35.08 -5.44 -30.12
C ALA A 22 35.71 -5.44 -31.52
N GLN A 23 35.04 -6.00 -32.52
CA GLN A 23 35.51 -5.99 -33.91
C GLN A 23 35.19 -4.68 -34.64
N ARG A 24 34.05 -4.05 -34.33
CA ARG A 24 33.60 -2.82 -35.02
C ARG A 24 34.21 -1.55 -34.45
N SER A 25 34.34 -1.48 -33.14
CA SER A 25 34.73 -0.29 -32.38
C SER A 25 35.72 -0.61 -31.24
N PRO A 26 36.86 -1.28 -31.49
CA PRO A 26 37.80 -1.69 -30.44
C PRO A 26 38.41 -0.52 -29.64
N ALA A 27 38.44 0.67 -30.23
CA ALA A 27 39.02 1.87 -29.63
C ALA A 27 38.05 2.62 -28.71
N ASP A 28 36.74 2.35 -28.78
CA ASP A 28 35.75 3.02 -27.95
C ASP A 28 35.95 2.63 -26.47
N LEU A 29 35.67 3.55 -25.55
CA LEU A 29 35.79 3.30 -24.12
C LEU A 29 34.63 2.44 -23.62
N ALA A 30 34.95 1.30 -23.00
CA ALA A 30 33.96 0.45 -22.33
C ALA A 30 33.68 0.96 -20.91
N PHE A 31 34.75 1.18 -20.14
CA PHE A 31 34.64 1.61 -18.75
C PHE A 31 35.73 2.59 -18.35
N SER A 32 35.34 3.52 -17.47
CA SER A 32 36.26 4.32 -16.66
C SER A 32 36.02 3.97 -15.19
N GLU A 33 37.07 3.98 -14.38
CA GLU A 33 37.05 3.67 -12.94
C GLU A 33 37.77 4.78 -12.19
N TRP A 34 37.04 5.44 -11.31
CA TRP A 34 37.63 6.46 -10.45
C TRP A 34 38.38 5.78 -9.29
N ARG A 35 39.64 6.17 -9.09
CA ARG A 35 40.49 5.62 -8.04
C ARG A 35 40.63 6.58 -6.85
N PRO A 36 40.87 6.05 -5.63
CA PRO A 36 41.06 6.88 -4.44
C PRO A 36 42.21 7.89 -4.51
N ASP A 37 43.22 7.63 -5.35
CA ASP A 37 44.34 8.54 -5.63
C ASP A 37 43.95 9.76 -6.49
N GLY A 38 42.70 9.80 -6.94
CA GLY A 38 42.14 10.87 -7.77
C GLY A 38 42.25 10.63 -9.27
N ASN A 39 42.96 9.60 -9.72
CA ASN A 39 43.14 9.29 -11.14
C ASN A 39 41.96 8.47 -11.70
N LEU A 40 41.83 8.48 -13.02
CA LEU A 40 40.91 7.60 -13.76
C LEU A 40 41.71 6.46 -14.39
N ARG A 41 41.26 5.22 -14.17
CA ARG A 41 41.66 4.06 -14.95
C ARG A 41 40.63 3.85 -16.04
N GLU A 42 41.04 3.69 -17.28
CA GLU A 42 40.12 3.47 -18.40
C GLU A 42 40.48 2.18 -19.14
N VAL A 43 39.48 1.58 -19.78
CA VAL A 43 39.65 0.41 -20.64
C VAL A 43 38.77 0.56 -21.88
N SER A 44 39.36 0.32 -23.05
CA SER A 44 38.62 0.26 -24.31
C SER A 44 37.88 -1.07 -24.45
N ILE A 45 36.88 -1.12 -25.35
CA ILE A 45 36.16 -2.35 -25.68
C ILE A 45 37.14 -3.43 -26.14
N GLY A 46 38.10 -3.10 -27.00
CA GLY A 46 39.11 -4.04 -27.50
C GLY A 46 40.00 -4.59 -26.40
N ALA A 47 40.57 -3.72 -25.56
CA ALA A 47 41.45 -4.15 -24.46
C ALA A 47 40.71 -5.02 -23.42
N MET A 48 39.46 -4.67 -23.12
CA MET A 48 38.63 -5.48 -22.22
C MET A 48 38.27 -6.83 -22.84
N HIS A 49 37.95 -6.84 -24.14
CA HIS A 49 37.68 -8.05 -24.91
C HIS A 49 38.88 -9.00 -24.91
N ASP A 50 40.09 -8.51 -25.16
CA ASP A 50 41.30 -9.32 -25.18
C ASP A 50 41.54 -10.01 -23.83
N HIS A 51 41.41 -9.26 -22.72
CA HIS A 51 41.50 -9.82 -21.37
C HIS A 51 40.40 -10.84 -21.10
N ALA A 52 39.16 -10.57 -21.53
CA ALA A 52 38.04 -11.48 -21.35
C ALA A 52 38.20 -12.77 -22.15
N CYS A 53 38.66 -12.71 -23.40
CA CYS A 53 38.96 -13.88 -24.24
C CYS A 53 40.10 -14.73 -23.68
N ALA A 54 41.17 -14.11 -23.19
CA ALA A 54 42.27 -14.81 -22.54
C ALA A 54 41.81 -15.51 -21.25
N ALA A 55 41.08 -14.80 -20.39
CA ALA A 55 40.55 -15.38 -19.16
C ALA A 55 39.54 -16.51 -19.43
N ALA A 56 38.63 -16.33 -20.38
CA ALA A 56 37.65 -17.34 -20.79
C ALA A 56 38.33 -18.61 -21.33
N ALA A 57 39.35 -18.47 -22.17
CA ALA A 57 40.14 -19.61 -22.67
C ALA A 57 40.80 -20.39 -21.54
N SER A 58 41.35 -19.68 -20.54
CA SER A 58 41.94 -20.31 -19.35
C SER A 58 40.90 -21.03 -18.50
N MET A 59 39.71 -20.45 -18.30
CA MET A 59 38.61 -21.11 -17.58
C MET A 59 38.20 -22.43 -18.26
N LEU A 60 38.09 -22.43 -19.60
CA LEU A 60 37.77 -23.63 -20.37
C LEU A 60 38.88 -24.69 -20.27
N ARG A 61 40.15 -24.28 -20.39
CA ARG A 61 41.31 -25.17 -20.23
C ARG A 61 41.36 -25.82 -18.85
N LEU A 62 40.96 -25.08 -17.81
CA LEU A 62 40.92 -25.54 -16.43
C LEU A 62 39.65 -26.35 -16.10
N GLY A 63 38.74 -26.53 -17.07
CA GLY A 63 37.54 -27.36 -16.90
C GLY A 63 36.38 -26.68 -16.17
N PHE A 64 36.33 -25.35 -16.10
CA PHE A 64 35.31 -24.65 -15.31
C PHE A 64 33.91 -24.63 -15.94
N ALA A 65 33.79 -25.12 -17.19
CA ALA A 65 32.51 -25.22 -17.90
C ALA A 65 31.44 -26.00 -17.13
N ASP A 66 31.86 -27.03 -16.38
CA ASP A 66 30.97 -27.91 -15.62
C ASP A 66 30.98 -27.60 -14.11
N CYS A 67 31.64 -26.52 -13.71
CA CYS A 67 31.78 -26.12 -12.31
C CYS A 67 30.70 -25.11 -11.88
N ARG A 68 30.32 -25.16 -10.60
CA ARG A 68 29.61 -24.05 -9.94
C ARG A 68 30.61 -22.93 -9.68
N VAL A 69 30.54 -21.88 -10.48
CA VAL A 69 31.48 -20.76 -10.40
C VAL A 69 30.88 -19.61 -9.59
N ALA A 70 31.59 -19.15 -8.58
CA ALA A 70 31.28 -17.91 -7.87
C ALA A 70 32.19 -16.77 -8.36
N LEU A 71 31.63 -15.59 -8.60
CA LEU A 71 32.38 -14.36 -8.86
C LEU A 71 32.30 -13.46 -7.63
N ALA A 72 33.42 -13.34 -6.95
CA ALA A 72 33.59 -12.61 -5.70
C ALA A 72 34.53 -11.42 -5.89
N ALA A 73 34.00 -10.22 -6.04
CA ALA A 73 34.80 -9.04 -6.35
C ALA A 73 34.27 -7.79 -5.65
N THR A 74 35.03 -6.71 -5.72
CA THR A 74 34.52 -5.35 -5.51
C THR A 74 34.00 -4.80 -6.84
N SER A 75 33.20 -3.73 -6.82
CA SER A 75 32.78 -3.07 -8.06
C SER A 75 34.01 -2.51 -8.80
N GLY A 76 34.05 -2.60 -10.13
CA GLY A 76 35.17 -2.10 -10.92
C GLY A 76 35.38 -2.80 -12.26
N ILE A 77 36.37 -2.31 -13.01
CA ILE A 77 36.70 -2.77 -14.37
C ILE A 77 37.03 -4.27 -14.40
N ASP A 78 37.81 -4.75 -13.43
CA ASP A 78 38.26 -6.14 -13.39
C ASP A 78 37.09 -7.11 -13.10
N ALA A 79 36.10 -6.69 -12.30
CA ALA A 79 34.89 -7.46 -12.04
C ALA A 79 34.00 -7.55 -13.30
N ALA A 80 33.84 -6.44 -14.03
CA ALA A 80 33.15 -6.43 -15.31
C ALA A 80 33.85 -7.32 -16.35
N THR A 81 35.19 -7.35 -16.35
CA THR A 81 36.00 -8.17 -17.25
C THR A 81 35.84 -9.66 -16.94
N LEU A 82 35.86 -10.04 -15.66
CA LEU A 82 35.57 -11.42 -15.25
C LEU A 82 34.15 -11.85 -15.60
N TYR A 83 33.16 -10.98 -15.41
CA TYR A 83 31.79 -11.26 -15.81
C TYR A 83 31.70 -11.54 -17.31
N LEU A 84 32.30 -10.68 -18.15
CA LEU A 84 32.35 -10.87 -19.60
C LEU A 84 33.09 -12.15 -19.99
N ALA A 85 34.21 -12.47 -19.34
CA ALA A 85 34.95 -13.72 -19.55
C ALA A 85 34.07 -14.95 -19.28
N CYS A 86 33.28 -14.94 -18.21
CA CYS A 86 32.31 -16.00 -17.93
C CYS A 86 31.27 -16.10 -19.05
N GLN A 87 30.74 -14.97 -19.54
CA GLN A 87 29.78 -14.99 -20.64
C GLN A 87 30.39 -15.57 -21.93
N TYR A 88 31.62 -15.20 -22.28
CA TYR A 88 32.33 -15.79 -23.44
C TYR A 88 32.64 -17.28 -23.29
N ALA A 89 32.93 -17.74 -22.07
CA ALA A 89 33.17 -19.16 -21.78
C ALA A 89 31.88 -19.99 -21.69
N GLY A 90 30.70 -19.36 -21.74
CA GLY A 90 29.42 -20.03 -21.51
C GLY A 90 29.16 -20.41 -20.04
N ILE A 91 29.87 -19.78 -19.09
CA ILE A 91 29.79 -20.05 -17.65
C ILE A 91 28.83 -19.05 -16.98
N ALA A 92 27.97 -19.54 -16.08
CA ALA A 92 27.05 -18.72 -15.31
C ALA A 92 27.58 -18.46 -13.89
N PRO A 93 28.15 -17.27 -13.59
CA PRO A 93 28.68 -16.99 -12.27
C PRO A 93 27.57 -16.69 -11.26
N ALA A 94 27.71 -17.18 -10.04
CA ALA A 94 27.01 -16.65 -8.88
C ALA A 94 27.70 -15.37 -8.39
N MET A 95 26.96 -14.28 -8.39
CA MET A 95 27.47 -12.95 -8.07
C MET A 95 27.51 -12.78 -6.54
N LEU A 96 28.71 -12.83 -5.94
CA LEU A 96 28.91 -12.77 -4.49
C LEU A 96 29.55 -11.43 -4.05
N PRO A 97 28.94 -10.73 -3.08
CA PRO A 97 29.49 -9.48 -2.58
C PRO A 97 30.74 -9.72 -1.72
N VAL A 98 31.75 -8.87 -1.90
CA VAL A 98 32.94 -8.77 -1.03
C VAL A 98 32.92 -7.40 -0.35
N PRO A 99 33.17 -7.31 0.98
CA PRO A 99 33.27 -6.01 1.65
C PRO A 99 34.41 -5.22 1.04
N GLU A 100 34.18 -3.94 0.80
CA GLU A 100 35.25 -3.04 0.35
C GLU A 100 36.11 -2.59 1.53
N ALA A 101 37.37 -2.21 1.28
CA ALA A 101 38.37 -1.88 2.31
C ALA A 101 37.90 -0.84 3.36
N SER A 102 36.99 0.04 2.96
CA SER A 102 36.44 1.12 3.77
C SER A 102 35.15 0.78 4.52
N GLN A 103 34.57 -0.40 4.28
CA GLN A 103 33.33 -0.83 4.90
C GLN A 103 33.61 -1.64 6.16
N ASP A 104 32.70 -1.55 7.14
CA ASP A 104 32.72 -2.47 8.27
C ASP A 104 32.51 -3.91 7.75
N ALA A 105 33.45 -4.79 8.07
CA ALA A 105 33.40 -6.19 7.67
C ALA A 105 32.45 -7.02 8.55
N GLN A 106 32.11 -6.55 9.76
CA GLN A 106 31.26 -7.28 10.70
C GLN A 106 29.91 -7.71 10.11
N PRO A 107 29.15 -6.86 9.40
CA PRO A 107 27.89 -7.26 8.81
C PRO A 107 28.01 -8.29 7.68
N PHE A 108 29.19 -8.41 7.08
CA PHE A 108 29.46 -9.39 6.02
C PHE A 108 29.92 -10.75 6.57
N ALA A 109 30.42 -10.77 7.81
CA ALA A 109 30.98 -11.97 8.44
C ALA A 109 29.97 -13.12 8.63
N SER A 110 28.67 -12.81 8.75
CA SER A 110 27.61 -13.82 8.82
C SER A 110 26.93 -14.08 7.48
N ILE A 111 26.86 -13.08 6.60
CA ILE A 111 26.14 -13.16 5.32
C ILE A 111 26.93 -13.98 4.30
N ILE A 112 28.20 -13.63 4.09
CA ILE A 112 29.03 -14.21 3.03
C ILE A 112 29.20 -15.74 3.17
N PRO A 113 29.44 -16.29 4.39
CA PRO A 113 29.43 -17.74 4.60
C PRO A 113 28.09 -18.41 4.26
N ALA A 114 26.97 -17.77 4.60
CA ALA A 114 25.65 -18.31 4.30
C ALA A 114 25.37 -18.35 2.80
N LEU A 115 25.79 -17.32 2.04
CA LEU A 115 25.63 -17.31 0.58
C LEU A 115 26.49 -18.39 -0.09
N VAL A 116 27.73 -18.57 0.38
CA VAL A 116 28.61 -19.64 -0.13
C VAL A 116 28.09 -21.02 0.21
N ALA A 117 27.63 -21.24 1.44
CA ALA A 117 27.01 -22.51 1.81
C ALA A 117 25.75 -22.81 0.98
N ALA A 118 24.95 -21.79 0.64
CA ALA A 118 23.73 -21.94 -0.14
C ALA A 118 23.99 -22.25 -1.63
N PHE A 119 25.10 -21.78 -2.20
CA PHE A 119 25.46 -22.03 -3.61
C PHE A 119 26.46 -23.19 -3.79
N ASP A 120 27.29 -23.45 -2.78
CA ASP A 120 28.40 -24.41 -2.76
C ASP A 120 29.28 -24.35 -4.03
N PRO A 121 30.03 -23.25 -4.26
CA PRO A 121 30.85 -23.12 -5.45
C PRO A 121 31.97 -24.17 -5.49
N ASP A 122 32.28 -24.66 -6.70
CA ASP A 122 33.45 -25.49 -6.98
C ASP A 122 34.69 -24.63 -7.22
N VAL A 123 34.51 -23.43 -7.77
CA VAL A 123 35.60 -22.50 -8.11
C VAL A 123 35.19 -21.07 -7.77
N VAL A 124 36.14 -20.30 -7.24
CA VAL A 124 35.97 -18.87 -6.96
C VAL A 124 36.82 -18.04 -7.91
N LEU A 125 36.17 -17.11 -8.62
CA LEU A 125 36.81 -16.07 -9.42
C LEU A 125 36.81 -14.76 -8.64
N THR A 126 37.93 -14.05 -8.63
CA THR A 126 38.08 -12.80 -7.90
C THR A 126 39.02 -11.81 -8.59
N THR A 127 39.12 -10.59 -8.08
CA THR A 127 40.10 -9.59 -8.52
C THR A 127 41.30 -9.57 -7.57
N CYS A 128 42.44 -9.00 -7.97
CA CYS A 128 43.58 -8.87 -7.06
C CYS A 128 43.24 -7.99 -5.83
N SER A 129 42.45 -6.94 -6.03
CA SER A 129 42.01 -6.07 -4.94
C SER A 129 41.10 -6.80 -3.94
N ALA A 130 40.14 -7.57 -4.44
CA ALA A 130 39.26 -8.37 -3.59
C ALA A 130 40.03 -9.50 -2.90
N ALA A 131 40.94 -10.20 -3.60
CA ALA A 131 41.78 -11.25 -3.03
C ALA A 131 42.60 -10.77 -1.82
N ALA A 132 43.09 -9.53 -1.84
CA ALA A 132 43.82 -8.94 -0.71
C ALA A 132 42.91 -8.68 0.50
N LEU A 133 41.66 -8.27 0.29
CA LEU A 133 40.66 -8.09 1.36
C LEU A 133 40.16 -9.43 1.92
N LEU A 134 40.23 -10.45 1.08
CA LEU A 134 39.93 -11.83 1.42
C LEU A 134 41.08 -12.48 2.23
N ASP A 135 42.31 -11.97 2.18
CA ASP A 135 43.44 -12.54 2.94
C ASP A 135 43.44 -12.01 4.39
N GLY A 136 43.14 -12.86 5.37
CA GLY A 136 43.23 -12.54 6.81
C GLY A 136 41.94 -12.11 7.53
N SER A 137 40.77 -12.12 6.89
CA SER A 137 39.48 -11.87 7.55
C SER A 137 38.84 -13.16 8.10
N SER A 138 38.01 -13.10 9.15
CA SER A 138 37.25 -14.27 9.66
C SER A 138 36.16 -14.75 8.69
N VAL A 139 35.72 -13.88 7.78
CA VAL A 139 34.92 -14.20 6.58
C VAL A 139 35.62 -15.28 5.73
N ILE A 140 36.96 -15.20 5.77
CA ILE A 140 38.02 -16.13 5.40
C ILE A 140 37.75 -17.63 5.56
N GLU A 141 37.77 -17.99 6.85
CA GLU A 141 37.88 -19.37 7.33
C GLU A 141 36.62 -20.18 7.03
N ALA A 142 35.49 -19.51 6.90
CA ALA A 142 34.26 -20.11 6.43
C ALA A 142 34.22 -20.32 4.90
N TRP A 143 34.94 -19.50 4.12
CA TRP A 143 35.11 -19.62 2.67
C TRP A 143 36.16 -20.66 2.25
N ARG A 144 37.27 -20.76 2.99
CA ARG A 144 38.51 -21.44 2.57
C ARG A 144 38.59 -22.96 2.85
N ARG A 145 37.48 -23.68 2.97
CA ARG A 145 37.53 -25.15 3.17
C ARG A 145 37.78 -25.93 1.85
N ASP A 146 38.89 -25.68 1.16
CA ASP A 146 39.43 -26.50 0.03
C ASP A 146 39.00 -26.16 -1.42
N LYS A 147 38.35 -25.02 -1.70
CA LYS A 147 37.96 -24.63 -3.07
C LYS A 147 39.03 -23.77 -3.77
N PRO A 148 39.41 -24.04 -5.04
CA PRO A 148 40.39 -23.25 -5.77
C PRO A 148 39.89 -21.84 -6.11
N MET A 149 40.78 -20.86 -5.96
CA MET A 149 40.51 -19.45 -6.21
C MET A 149 41.46 -18.89 -7.28
N PHE A 150 40.90 -18.16 -8.25
CA PHE A 150 41.67 -17.55 -9.34
C PHE A 150 41.36 -16.06 -9.44
N THR A 151 42.42 -15.26 -9.55
CA THR A 151 42.31 -13.85 -9.91
C THR A 151 42.22 -13.67 -11.43
N LEU A 152 41.65 -12.54 -11.89
CA LEU A 152 41.72 -12.16 -13.31
C LEU A 152 43.16 -12.25 -13.87
N CYS A 153 44.13 -11.68 -13.16
CA CYS A 153 45.53 -11.71 -13.57
C CYS A 153 46.09 -13.13 -13.70
N THR A 154 45.77 -14.04 -12.77
CA THR A 154 46.23 -15.44 -12.84
C THR A 154 45.58 -16.22 -14.00
N LEU A 155 44.35 -15.90 -14.37
CA LEU A 155 43.70 -16.51 -15.53
C LEU A 155 44.34 -16.04 -16.83
N ILE A 156 44.59 -14.73 -16.96
CA ILE A 156 45.28 -14.17 -18.14
C ILE A 156 46.71 -14.74 -18.25
N ALA A 157 47.44 -14.82 -17.14
CA ALA A 157 48.80 -15.33 -17.11
C ALA A 157 48.93 -16.85 -17.36
N ASN A 158 47.82 -17.60 -17.36
CA ASN A 158 47.83 -19.05 -17.64
C ASN A 158 48.28 -19.37 -19.08
N GLY A 159 48.28 -18.39 -19.99
CA GLY A 159 48.84 -18.53 -21.34
C GLY A 159 48.02 -19.43 -22.25
N ALA A 160 46.71 -19.53 -22.02
CA ALA A 160 45.79 -20.15 -22.97
C ALA A 160 45.69 -19.29 -24.24
N GLU A 161 45.56 -19.92 -25.41
CA GLU A 161 45.26 -19.19 -26.64
C GLU A 161 43.90 -18.50 -26.50
N PRO A 162 43.81 -17.16 -26.68
CA PRO A 162 42.55 -16.44 -26.52
C PRO A 162 41.45 -17.00 -27.41
N LEU A 163 40.20 -16.97 -26.91
CA LEU A 163 39.05 -17.39 -27.69
C LEU A 163 38.90 -16.56 -28.98
N SER A 164 38.68 -17.24 -30.11
CA SER A 164 38.40 -16.63 -31.41
C SER A 164 36.92 -16.33 -31.65
N ALA A 165 36.04 -16.88 -30.83
CA ALA A 165 34.60 -16.63 -30.78
C ALA A 165 34.06 -17.02 -29.40
N PRO A 166 32.91 -16.45 -28.95
CA PRO A 166 32.23 -16.90 -27.75
C PRO A 166 31.72 -18.34 -27.91
N ARG A 167 31.55 -19.04 -26.79
CA ARG A 167 30.91 -20.36 -26.78
C ARG A 167 29.41 -20.23 -27.06
N GLU A 168 28.90 -21.01 -28.00
CA GLU A 168 27.47 -21.12 -28.25
C GLU A 168 26.73 -21.68 -27.02
N CYS A 169 25.62 -21.03 -26.67
CA CYS A 169 24.76 -21.41 -25.54
C CYS A 169 23.28 -21.21 -25.92
N SER A 170 22.40 -21.99 -25.31
CA SER A 170 20.96 -21.80 -25.44
C SER A 170 20.49 -20.53 -24.72
N GLY A 171 19.39 -19.93 -25.17
CA GLY A 171 18.74 -18.81 -24.50
C GLY A 171 18.20 -19.17 -23.11
N GLU A 172 17.79 -20.43 -22.92
CA GLU A 172 17.31 -20.98 -21.65
C GLU A 172 18.44 -21.25 -20.65
N ASP A 173 19.69 -21.32 -21.12
CA ASP A 173 20.81 -21.58 -20.23
C ASP A 173 21.01 -20.41 -19.25
N PRO A 174 21.47 -20.66 -18.02
CA PRO A 174 21.75 -19.61 -17.06
C PRO A 174 22.81 -18.63 -17.57
N ALA A 175 22.56 -17.33 -17.42
CA ALA A 175 23.56 -16.29 -17.63
C ALA A 175 24.34 -16.00 -16.35
N HIS A 176 23.64 -15.98 -15.21
CA HIS A 176 24.21 -15.72 -13.89
C HIS A 176 23.20 -16.08 -12.78
N TYR A 177 23.71 -16.18 -11.55
CA TYR A 177 22.91 -16.35 -10.34
C TYR A 177 23.02 -15.13 -9.44
N LEU A 178 21.88 -14.65 -8.94
CA LEU A 178 21.81 -13.50 -8.04
C LEU A 178 21.09 -13.86 -6.75
N PHE A 179 21.64 -13.41 -5.64
CA PHE A 179 21.04 -13.63 -4.33
C PHE A 179 20.01 -12.53 -4.05
N THR A 180 18.78 -12.93 -3.80
CA THR A 180 17.73 -11.99 -3.37
C THR A 180 17.90 -11.68 -1.90
N SER A 181 17.68 -10.40 -1.56
CA SER A 181 17.58 -9.95 -0.18
C SER A 181 16.24 -10.42 0.42
N GLY A 182 16.14 -11.71 0.76
CA GLY A 182 14.95 -12.25 1.41
C GLY A 182 14.63 -11.48 2.70
N THR A 183 13.34 -11.24 2.95
CA THR A 183 12.84 -10.64 4.21
C THR A 183 12.94 -11.61 5.38
N THR A 184 13.08 -12.92 5.12
CA THR A 184 13.07 -14.04 6.09
C THR A 184 14.43 -14.46 6.63
N GLY A 185 15.51 -13.72 6.33
CA GLY A 185 16.86 -14.03 6.79
C GLY A 185 17.65 -15.05 5.93
N GLN A 186 16.99 -15.84 5.08
CA GLN A 186 17.64 -16.70 4.09
C GLN A 186 17.49 -16.14 2.66
N SER A 187 18.60 -15.99 1.95
CA SER A 187 18.63 -15.48 0.58
C SER A 187 18.23 -16.57 -0.41
N LYS A 188 17.26 -16.31 -1.29
CA LYS A 188 16.99 -17.18 -2.44
C LYS A 188 17.98 -16.88 -3.57
N ILE A 189 18.37 -17.89 -4.32
CA ILE A 189 19.30 -17.76 -5.46
C ILE A 189 18.48 -17.77 -6.75
N VAL A 190 18.36 -16.63 -7.42
CA VAL A 190 17.62 -16.49 -8.68
C VAL A 190 18.51 -16.91 -9.84
N CYS A 191 18.07 -17.90 -10.61
CA CYS A 191 18.72 -18.34 -11.84
C CYS A 191 18.18 -17.53 -13.03
N VAL A 192 18.98 -16.58 -13.53
CA VAL A 192 18.56 -15.69 -14.64
C VAL A 192 19.04 -16.29 -15.97
N PRO A 193 18.13 -16.60 -16.93
CA PRO A 193 18.52 -17.15 -18.22
C PRO A 193 19.08 -16.08 -19.17
N ARG A 194 19.87 -16.50 -20.15
CA ARG A 194 20.50 -15.63 -21.16
C ARG A 194 19.50 -14.82 -21.97
N GLN A 195 18.39 -15.45 -22.38
CA GLN A 195 17.34 -14.75 -23.12
C GLN A 195 16.69 -13.64 -22.30
N ALA A 196 16.53 -13.83 -20.98
CA ALA A 196 15.93 -12.82 -20.12
C ALA A 196 16.82 -11.58 -20.03
N VAL A 197 18.15 -11.76 -19.96
CA VAL A 197 19.12 -10.66 -19.99
C VAL A 197 19.00 -9.85 -21.28
N VAL A 198 18.98 -10.51 -22.44
CA VAL A 198 18.86 -9.84 -23.74
C VAL A 198 17.52 -9.11 -23.85
N ALA A 199 16.41 -9.78 -23.55
CA ALA A 199 15.07 -9.18 -23.60
C ALA A 199 14.96 -7.95 -22.69
N ASN A 200 15.49 -8.02 -21.46
CA ASN A 200 15.44 -6.90 -20.54
C ASN A 200 16.32 -5.73 -21.01
N THR A 201 17.52 -6.03 -21.51
CA THR A 201 18.47 -5.03 -22.02
C THR A 201 17.89 -4.29 -23.23
N GLN A 202 17.31 -5.02 -24.18
CA GLN A 202 16.64 -4.43 -25.34
C GLN A 202 15.46 -3.54 -24.94
N TYR A 203 14.68 -3.98 -23.96
CA TYR A 203 13.58 -3.18 -23.42
C TYR A 203 14.06 -1.86 -22.82
N VAL A 204 15.04 -1.95 -21.91
CA VAL A 204 15.61 -0.79 -21.22
C VAL A 204 16.22 0.18 -22.25
N ALA A 205 17.00 -0.34 -23.20
CA ALA A 205 17.63 0.48 -24.24
C ALA A 205 16.59 1.23 -25.09
N ALA A 206 15.50 0.55 -25.48
CA ALA A 206 14.42 1.17 -26.24
C ALA A 206 13.68 2.25 -25.43
N ARG A 207 13.34 1.97 -24.16
CA ARG A 207 12.56 2.91 -23.33
C ARG A 207 13.35 4.10 -22.86
N TRP A 208 14.64 3.92 -22.59
CA TRP A 208 15.49 5.00 -22.12
C TRP A 208 16.10 5.81 -23.28
N ASP A 209 15.83 5.43 -24.53
CA ASP A 209 16.48 6.01 -25.73
C ASP A 209 18.01 5.97 -25.61
N PHE A 210 18.48 4.79 -25.23
CA PHE A 210 19.87 4.47 -25.03
C PHE A 210 20.54 4.16 -26.37
N ARG A 211 21.74 4.68 -26.58
CA ARG A 211 22.45 4.71 -27.87
C ARG A 211 23.92 4.35 -27.67
N PRO A 212 24.58 3.79 -28.71
CA PRO A 212 26.03 3.66 -28.69
C PRO A 212 26.72 4.99 -28.41
N GLY A 213 27.75 4.97 -27.57
CA GLY A 213 28.47 6.15 -27.09
C GLY A 213 27.82 6.90 -25.93
N ASP A 214 26.62 6.51 -25.48
CA ASP A 214 26.07 7.02 -24.22
C ASP A 214 26.97 6.65 -23.03
N SER A 215 26.77 7.36 -21.92
CA SER A 215 27.54 7.19 -20.70
C SER A 215 26.64 7.19 -19.47
N LEU A 216 26.95 6.32 -18.50
CA LEU A 216 26.20 6.17 -17.26
C LEU A 216 27.08 5.73 -16.08
N PRO A 217 26.80 6.21 -14.86
CA PRO A 217 27.56 5.83 -13.68
C PRO A 217 27.07 4.52 -13.08
N ALA A 218 28.00 3.64 -12.73
CA ALA A 218 27.77 2.39 -12.00
C ALA A 218 27.78 2.64 -10.49
N LEU A 219 26.71 3.26 -9.99
CA LEU A 219 26.61 3.76 -8.60
C LEU A 219 26.18 2.68 -7.58
N GLY A 220 25.76 1.50 -8.06
CA GLY A 220 25.32 0.38 -7.24
C GLY A 220 26.30 -0.79 -7.28
N SER A 221 26.15 -1.70 -6.31
CA SER A 221 26.94 -2.93 -6.26
C SER A 221 26.44 -3.93 -7.33
N PRO A 222 27.31 -4.45 -8.22
CA PRO A 222 26.90 -5.35 -9.31
C PRO A 222 26.42 -6.74 -8.84
N PHE A 223 26.34 -6.96 -7.52
CA PHE A 223 25.75 -8.16 -6.92
C PHE A 223 24.22 -8.05 -6.75
N HIS A 224 23.62 -6.95 -7.22
CA HIS A 224 22.17 -6.77 -7.35
C HIS A 224 21.77 -6.63 -8.82
N SER A 225 20.61 -7.17 -9.18
CA SER A 225 20.12 -7.22 -10.57
C SER A 225 20.15 -5.86 -11.28
N GLY A 226 19.55 -4.83 -10.67
CA GLY A 226 19.48 -3.49 -11.28
C GLY A 226 20.86 -2.88 -11.54
N ALA A 227 21.79 -3.02 -10.59
CA ALA A 227 23.13 -2.47 -10.69
C ALA A 227 24.03 -3.28 -11.64
N LEU A 228 23.88 -4.61 -11.71
CA LEU A 228 24.52 -5.44 -12.73
C LEU A 228 24.05 -5.05 -14.12
N MET A 229 22.73 -4.87 -14.27
CA MET A 229 22.10 -4.50 -15.54
C MET A 229 22.58 -3.14 -16.03
N VAL A 230 22.44 -2.08 -15.24
CA VAL A 230 22.82 -0.73 -15.68
C VAL A 230 24.32 -0.47 -15.60
N GLY A 231 25.03 -1.11 -14.67
CA GLY A 231 26.44 -0.84 -14.40
C GLY A 231 27.41 -1.66 -15.26
N ILE A 232 27.02 -2.84 -15.76
CA ILE A 232 27.90 -3.72 -16.54
C ILE A 232 27.25 -4.15 -17.86
N ILE A 233 26.05 -4.75 -17.80
CA ILE A 233 25.43 -5.39 -18.97
C ILE A 233 25.06 -4.35 -20.03
N MET A 234 24.37 -3.28 -19.64
CA MET A 234 23.93 -2.22 -20.55
C MET A 234 25.09 -1.51 -21.27
N PRO A 235 26.14 -1.02 -20.58
CA PRO A 235 27.28 -0.40 -21.27
C PRO A 235 27.95 -1.34 -22.27
N LEU A 236 28.15 -2.61 -21.91
CA LEU A 236 28.73 -3.60 -22.83
C LEU A 236 27.83 -3.90 -24.03
N TYR A 237 26.54 -4.17 -23.80
CA TYR A 237 25.61 -4.56 -24.87
C TYR A 237 25.38 -3.44 -25.88
N MET A 238 25.35 -2.19 -25.41
CA MET A 238 25.03 -1.01 -26.23
C MET A 238 26.26 -0.29 -26.78
N SER A 239 27.49 -0.73 -26.49
CA SER A 239 28.73 0.01 -26.79
C SER A 239 28.71 1.42 -26.20
N ALA A 240 28.35 1.49 -24.92
CA ALA A 240 28.30 2.69 -24.11
C ALA A 240 29.37 2.64 -23.02
N ARG A 241 29.64 3.78 -22.38
CA ARG A 241 30.67 3.93 -21.36
C ARG A 241 30.10 3.85 -19.95
N GLY A 242 30.47 2.83 -19.19
CA GLY A 242 30.20 2.75 -17.75
C GLY A 242 31.25 3.49 -16.93
N LEU A 243 30.85 4.11 -15.82
CA LEU A 243 31.77 4.79 -14.90
C LEU A 243 31.66 4.23 -13.48
N PHE A 244 32.68 3.51 -13.02
CA PHE A 244 32.77 2.99 -11.65
C PHE A 244 33.30 4.02 -10.67
N PHE A 245 32.79 3.97 -9.45
CA PHE A 245 33.20 4.82 -8.34
C PHE A 245 33.62 3.97 -7.14
N PRO A 246 34.61 4.40 -6.34
CA PRO A 246 34.81 3.86 -5.02
C PRO A 246 33.56 4.13 -4.16
N PRO A 247 33.03 3.20 -3.36
CA PRO A 247 31.84 3.44 -2.54
C PRO A 247 32.02 4.54 -1.50
N THR A 248 33.25 4.83 -1.09
CA THR A 248 33.57 5.97 -0.21
C THR A 248 33.37 7.31 -0.89
N ALA A 249 33.60 7.39 -2.20
CA ALA A 249 33.41 8.60 -3.01
C ALA A 249 32.07 9.26 -2.74
N LEU A 250 31.03 8.42 -2.76
CA LEU A 250 29.63 8.80 -2.68
C LEU A 250 29.25 9.41 -1.33
N LYS A 251 29.91 8.98 -0.25
CA LYS A 251 29.58 9.40 1.12
C LYS A 251 30.53 10.42 1.71
N GLN A 252 31.80 10.40 1.30
CA GLN A 252 32.85 11.21 1.92
C GLN A 252 33.02 12.57 1.26
N ASP A 253 32.79 12.67 -0.06
CA ASP A 253 32.96 13.92 -0.81
C ASP A 253 31.91 14.07 -1.93
N PRO A 254 30.62 14.27 -1.57
CA PRO A 254 29.55 14.46 -2.55
C PRO A 254 29.80 15.59 -3.57
N PRO A 255 30.36 16.78 -3.23
CA PRO A 255 30.68 17.80 -4.23
C PRO A 255 31.64 17.30 -5.32
N ARG A 256 32.68 16.55 -4.94
CA ARG A 256 33.63 15.99 -5.91
C ARG A 256 33.00 14.95 -6.83
N LEU A 257 32.04 14.17 -6.35
CA LEU A 257 31.25 13.27 -7.19
C LEU A 257 30.52 14.05 -8.29
N LEU A 258 29.90 15.20 -7.95
CA LEU A 258 29.20 16.04 -8.91
C LEU A 258 30.15 16.57 -9.99
N ASP A 259 31.36 16.96 -9.61
CA ASP A 259 32.41 17.41 -10.54
C ASP A 259 32.84 16.30 -11.50
N ILE A 260 32.98 15.07 -11.01
CA ILE A 260 33.32 13.91 -11.84
C ILE A 260 32.18 13.58 -12.80
N LEU A 261 30.93 13.53 -12.32
CA LEU A 261 29.77 13.25 -13.17
C LEU A 261 29.64 14.31 -14.30
N ALA A 262 29.93 15.57 -13.99
CA ALA A 262 29.99 16.63 -14.99
C ALA A 262 31.14 16.44 -15.99
N ALA A 263 32.36 16.22 -15.51
CA ALA A 263 33.55 16.05 -16.35
C ALA A 263 33.45 14.82 -17.27
N GLN A 264 32.73 13.78 -16.85
CA GLN A 264 32.58 12.53 -17.59
C GLN A 264 31.39 12.53 -18.55
N SER A 265 30.82 13.69 -18.89
CA SER A 265 29.79 13.84 -19.93
C SER A 265 28.65 12.83 -19.79
N ILE A 266 28.16 12.63 -18.56
CA ILE A 266 27.15 11.63 -18.23
C ILE A 266 25.85 11.92 -18.97
N THR A 267 25.33 10.93 -19.69
CA THR A 267 24.07 11.03 -20.46
C THR A 267 22.86 10.51 -19.71
N HIS A 268 23.05 9.49 -18.86
CA HIS A 268 22.01 8.85 -18.07
C HIS A 268 22.48 8.74 -16.62
N LEU A 269 21.75 9.37 -15.70
CA LEU A 269 21.99 9.24 -14.27
C LEU A 269 20.97 8.26 -13.69
N VAL A 270 21.43 7.14 -13.13
CA VAL A 270 20.57 6.11 -12.54
C VAL A 270 20.89 5.97 -11.06
N ALA A 271 19.92 6.21 -10.20
CA ALA A 271 20.10 6.10 -8.75
C ALA A 271 18.79 5.80 -8.02
N GLY A 272 18.90 5.38 -6.75
CA GLY A 272 17.77 5.35 -5.81
C GLY A 272 17.52 6.71 -5.15
N ASP A 273 16.37 6.85 -4.51
CA ASP A 273 15.97 7.99 -3.67
C ASP A 273 17.09 8.49 -2.74
N GLY A 274 17.71 7.60 -1.95
CA GLY A 274 18.72 7.97 -0.96
C GLY A 274 19.99 8.57 -1.57
N LEU A 275 20.37 8.11 -2.75
CA LEU A 275 21.53 8.67 -3.45
C LEU A 275 21.18 9.99 -4.13
N TYR A 276 19.98 10.13 -4.68
CA TYR A 276 19.52 11.44 -5.18
C TYR A 276 19.49 12.49 -4.06
N ARG A 277 19.07 12.15 -2.84
CA ARG A 277 19.17 13.06 -1.69
C ARG A 277 20.59 13.56 -1.49
N THR A 278 21.56 12.64 -1.45
CA THR A 278 22.99 12.98 -1.28
C THR A 278 23.49 13.91 -2.40
N ILE A 279 23.12 13.61 -3.64
CA ILE A 279 23.45 14.44 -4.83
C ILE A 279 22.85 15.84 -4.69
N LEU A 280 21.55 15.92 -4.36
CA LEU A 280 20.81 17.17 -4.30
C LEU A 280 21.16 18.03 -3.07
N ASP A 281 21.58 17.42 -1.96
CA ASP A 281 22.05 18.12 -0.76
C ASP A 281 23.43 18.76 -1.00
N ALA A 282 24.26 18.13 -1.82
CA ALA A 282 25.59 18.61 -2.18
C ALA A 282 25.60 19.59 -3.37
N ALA A 283 24.51 19.66 -4.11
CA ALA A 283 24.45 20.45 -5.33
C ALA A 283 24.34 21.95 -5.05
N SER A 284 25.19 22.74 -5.71
CA SER A 284 25.11 24.21 -5.67
C SER A 284 24.26 24.77 -6.82
N PRO A 285 23.77 26.01 -6.74
CA PRO A 285 23.06 26.65 -7.86
C PRO A 285 23.85 26.66 -9.18
N ASP A 286 25.19 26.77 -9.12
CA ASP A 286 26.08 26.79 -10.29
C ASP A 286 26.34 25.40 -10.91
N THR A 287 26.01 24.32 -10.18
CA THR A 287 26.24 22.95 -10.63
C THR A 287 25.38 22.59 -11.86
N ALA A 288 24.26 23.29 -12.07
CA ALA A 288 23.31 22.99 -13.14
C ALA A 288 23.88 23.15 -14.56
N SER A 289 24.77 24.12 -14.76
CA SER A 289 25.46 24.34 -16.04
C SER A 289 26.44 23.21 -16.41
N ARG A 290 26.78 22.35 -15.46
CA ARG A 290 27.84 21.34 -15.58
C ARG A 290 27.37 20.01 -16.20
N TYR A 291 26.06 19.81 -16.38
CA TYR A 291 25.47 18.57 -16.91
C TYR A 291 24.91 18.72 -18.33
N SER A 292 25.64 19.40 -19.22
CA SER A 292 25.21 19.69 -20.60
C SER A 292 24.91 18.45 -21.47
N HIS A 293 25.42 17.28 -21.09
CA HIS A 293 25.23 16.02 -21.80
C HIS A 293 24.11 15.14 -21.22
N LEU A 294 23.57 15.50 -20.05
CA LEU A 294 22.58 14.70 -19.35
C LEU A 294 21.24 14.76 -20.10
N ARG A 295 20.76 13.61 -20.55
CA ARG A 295 19.48 13.47 -21.28
C ARG A 295 18.39 12.87 -20.40
N ARG A 296 18.77 12.03 -19.43
CA ARG A 296 17.81 11.31 -18.59
C ARG A 296 18.26 11.14 -17.14
N VAL A 297 17.33 11.38 -16.24
CA VAL A 297 17.45 11.11 -14.80
C VAL A 297 16.48 9.98 -14.46
N ILE A 298 17.02 8.85 -14.00
CA ILE A 298 16.28 7.61 -13.76
C ILE A 298 16.29 7.29 -12.28
N VAL A 299 15.10 7.07 -11.71
CA VAL A 299 14.90 6.72 -10.31
C VAL A 299 14.32 5.31 -10.21
N GLY A 300 14.97 4.43 -9.47
CA GLY A 300 14.50 3.05 -9.30
C GLY A 300 15.28 2.26 -8.26
N GLY A 301 14.84 1.02 -8.01
CA GLY A 301 15.45 0.11 -7.02
C GLY A 301 14.95 0.31 -5.58
N GLU A 302 14.32 1.44 -5.30
CA GLU A 302 13.57 1.76 -4.09
C GLU A 302 12.39 2.69 -4.41
N PRO A 303 11.35 2.71 -3.57
CA PRO A 303 10.23 3.63 -3.74
C PRO A 303 10.69 5.11 -3.74
N LEU A 304 10.27 5.92 -4.71
CA LEU A 304 10.61 7.36 -4.81
C LEU A 304 9.84 8.21 -3.79
N GLY A 305 10.52 9.13 -3.08
CA GLY A 305 9.90 10.16 -2.25
C GLY A 305 9.42 11.36 -3.06
N ILE A 306 8.24 11.91 -2.75
CA ILE A 306 7.68 13.04 -3.50
C ILE A 306 8.51 14.32 -3.33
N ASP A 307 9.12 14.51 -2.17
CA ASP A 307 10.01 15.63 -1.88
C ASP A 307 11.27 15.56 -2.76
N VAL A 308 11.86 14.37 -2.90
CA VAL A 308 13.01 14.12 -3.77
C VAL A 308 12.62 14.31 -5.23
N TYR A 309 11.47 13.81 -5.64
CA TYR A 309 10.96 14.04 -6.99
C TYR A 309 10.86 15.54 -7.32
N GLY A 310 10.25 16.33 -6.42
CA GLY A 310 10.18 17.79 -6.58
C GLY A 310 11.57 18.43 -6.70
N ARG A 311 12.51 18.03 -5.85
CA ARG A 311 13.89 18.52 -5.89
C ARG A 311 14.64 18.09 -7.17
N ILE A 312 14.40 16.89 -7.70
CA ILE A 312 14.96 16.42 -8.98
C ILE A 312 14.43 17.32 -10.11
N VAL A 313 13.12 17.54 -10.15
CA VAL A 313 12.47 18.41 -11.13
C VAL A 313 13.05 19.82 -11.08
N ASP A 314 13.15 20.40 -9.88
CA ASP A 314 13.65 21.76 -9.68
C ASP A 314 15.13 21.88 -10.04
N HIS A 315 15.94 20.88 -9.68
CA HIS A 315 17.37 20.91 -9.91
C HIS A 315 17.71 20.67 -11.39
N PHE A 316 17.19 19.59 -11.99
CA PHE A 316 17.60 19.19 -13.33
C PHE A 316 16.79 19.87 -14.44
N THR A 317 15.49 20.12 -14.25
CA THR A 317 14.67 20.67 -15.36
C THR A 317 14.60 22.20 -15.35
N LEU A 318 14.48 22.84 -14.18
CA LEU A 318 14.38 24.31 -14.13
C LEU A 318 15.75 24.99 -14.24
N ARG A 319 16.85 24.31 -13.87
CA ARG A 319 18.19 24.91 -13.85
C ARG A 319 19.15 24.39 -14.93
N CYS A 320 19.02 23.16 -15.43
CA CYS A 320 19.99 22.58 -16.39
C CYS A 320 19.56 22.67 -17.87
N ALA A 321 18.27 22.51 -18.20
CA ALA A 321 17.61 22.77 -19.50
C ALA A 321 16.21 22.12 -19.51
N SER A 322 15.30 22.57 -20.37
CA SER A 322 13.92 22.07 -20.50
C SER A 322 13.77 20.62 -20.97
N ASP A 323 14.84 20.01 -21.51
CA ASP A 323 14.74 18.80 -22.34
C ASP A 323 15.18 17.51 -21.61
N ILE A 324 15.58 17.60 -20.33
CA ILE A 324 15.95 16.42 -19.53
C ILE A 324 14.70 15.61 -19.18
N VAL A 325 14.72 14.31 -19.49
CA VAL A 325 13.64 13.38 -19.18
C VAL A 325 13.83 12.77 -17.80
N ILE A 326 12.81 12.88 -16.94
CA ILE A 326 12.77 12.18 -15.64
C ILE A 326 12.02 10.87 -15.83
N THR A 327 12.58 9.78 -15.30
CA THR A 327 12.06 8.42 -15.50
C THR A 327 12.02 7.67 -14.19
N THR A 328 10.91 7.01 -13.90
CA THR A 328 10.82 6.01 -12.83
C THR A 328 10.95 4.60 -13.39
N ALA A 329 11.47 3.69 -12.58
CA ALA A 329 11.74 2.32 -12.96
C ALA A 329 11.37 1.37 -11.80
N TYR A 330 10.53 0.39 -12.10
CA TYR A 330 10.15 -0.69 -11.18
C TYR A 330 10.63 -2.03 -11.71
N GLY A 331 11.15 -2.87 -10.82
CA GLY A 331 11.75 -4.13 -11.22
C GLY A 331 12.25 -4.99 -10.06
N MET A 332 12.60 -6.23 -10.37
CA MET A 332 13.07 -7.24 -9.41
C MET A 332 14.07 -8.20 -10.07
N THR A 333 14.78 -8.98 -9.25
CA THR A 333 15.78 -9.94 -9.73
C THR A 333 15.14 -11.03 -10.61
N GLU A 334 13.95 -11.49 -10.25
CA GLU A 334 13.17 -12.49 -10.98
C GLU A 334 12.72 -12.05 -12.39
N ALA A 335 12.82 -10.75 -12.69
CA ALA A 335 12.53 -10.17 -14.01
C ALA A 335 13.82 -9.78 -14.78
N ALA A 336 14.98 -10.27 -14.35
CA ALA A 336 16.31 -9.88 -14.85
C ALA A 336 16.62 -8.36 -14.74
N GLY A 337 15.85 -7.61 -13.94
CA GLY A 337 16.04 -6.16 -13.81
C GLY A 337 14.71 -5.42 -13.82
N LEU A 338 14.33 -4.87 -14.97
CA LEU A 338 13.21 -3.93 -15.13
C LEU A 338 11.89 -4.63 -15.52
N ILE A 339 10.78 -4.30 -14.85
CA ILE A 339 9.43 -4.72 -15.23
C ILE A 339 8.69 -3.58 -15.95
N ALA A 340 8.66 -2.39 -15.33
CA ALA A 340 7.92 -1.23 -15.82
C ALA A 340 8.73 0.06 -15.72
N THR A 341 8.49 1.01 -16.64
CA THR A 341 9.15 2.33 -16.61
C THR A 341 8.27 3.44 -17.17
N SER A 342 8.33 4.64 -16.57
CA SER A 342 7.49 5.77 -16.95
C SER A 342 7.78 6.27 -18.37
N GLN A 343 6.77 6.88 -18.98
CA GLN A 343 6.85 7.49 -20.31
C GLN A 343 6.76 9.02 -20.22
N GLY A 344 7.13 9.72 -21.30
CA GLY A 344 7.09 11.18 -21.36
C GLY A 344 8.28 11.85 -20.69
N HIS A 345 8.24 13.19 -20.62
CA HIS A 345 9.32 13.99 -20.01
C HIS A 345 9.31 13.92 -18.49
N ARG A 346 8.14 13.68 -17.89
CA ARG A 346 7.95 13.61 -16.44
C ARG A 346 7.00 12.45 -16.09
N PRO A 347 7.30 11.66 -15.06
CA PRO A 347 6.39 10.65 -14.55
C PRO A 347 5.08 11.27 -14.06
N GLU A 348 3.97 10.60 -14.33
CA GLU A 348 2.68 10.94 -13.74
C GLU A 348 2.69 10.62 -12.24
N SER A 349 2.04 11.47 -11.46
CA SER A 349 1.85 11.27 -10.02
C SER A 349 0.36 11.36 -9.71
N LEU A 350 -0.11 10.46 -8.86
CA LEU A 350 -1.46 10.47 -8.32
C LEU A 350 -1.41 10.76 -6.84
N THR A 351 -2.32 11.62 -6.40
CA THR A 351 -2.46 11.99 -5.00
C THR A 351 -3.60 11.13 -4.43
N ILE A 352 -3.24 10.06 -3.73
CA ILE A 352 -4.15 9.12 -3.08
C ILE A 352 -4.61 9.72 -1.77
N ALA A 353 -5.92 9.74 -1.56
CA ALA A 353 -6.53 10.53 -0.51
C ALA A 353 -6.76 9.74 0.81
N ASP A 354 -6.29 8.50 0.90
CA ASP A 354 -6.40 7.68 2.10
C ASP A 354 -5.18 6.75 2.24
N MET A 355 -4.57 6.72 3.43
CA MET A 355 -3.50 5.76 3.78
C MET A 355 -4.05 4.38 4.16
N ALA A 356 -5.31 4.32 4.61
CA ALA A 356 -6.02 3.08 4.91
C ALA A 356 -6.65 2.54 3.62
N MET A 357 -6.03 1.52 3.04
CA MET A 357 -6.49 0.95 1.76
C MET A 357 -7.23 -0.37 1.99
N ILE A 358 -8.18 -0.70 1.13
CA ILE A 358 -8.86 -2.01 1.17
C ILE A 358 -8.37 -2.81 -0.03
N LEU A 359 -7.75 -3.99 0.20
CA LEU A 359 -7.38 -4.88 -0.90
C LEU A 359 -8.62 -5.34 -1.65
N GLY A 360 -8.63 -5.23 -2.98
CA GLY A 360 -9.81 -5.41 -3.82
C GLY A 360 -10.74 -4.18 -3.86
N GLY A 361 -10.40 -3.11 -3.15
CA GLY A 361 -11.14 -1.84 -3.14
C GLY A 361 -10.64 -0.85 -4.20
N LYS A 362 -11.47 0.14 -4.50
CA LYS A 362 -11.11 1.24 -5.41
C LYS A 362 -10.28 2.29 -4.67
N VAL A 363 -9.14 2.68 -5.25
CA VAL A 363 -8.29 3.77 -4.78
C VAL A 363 -9.03 5.09 -4.94
N ARG A 364 -9.06 5.87 -3.86
CA ARG A 364 -9.64 7.22 -3.87
C ARG A 364 -8.57 8.24 -4.22
N VAL A 365 -8.64 8.79 -5.43
CA VAL A 365 -7.78 9.91 -5.84
C VAL A 365 -8.35 11.21 -5.25
N ALA A 366 -7.47 12.07 -4.71
CA ALA A 366 -7.85 13.34 -4.12
C ALA A 366 -8.40 14.27 -5.21
N SER A 367 -9.58 14.85 -4.97
CA SER A 367 -10.27 15.71 -5.94
C SER A 367 -10.18 17.21 -5.60
N GLN A 368 -9.77 17.55 -4.39
CA GLN A 368 -9.71 18.93 -3.90
C GLN A 368 -8.36 19.28 -3.27
N LYS A 369 -7.96 20.55 -3.44
CA LYS A 369 -6.76 21.13 -2.83
C LYS A 369 -7.02 21.27 -1.31
N GLY A 370 -6.30 20.51 -0.48
CA GLY A 370 -6.45 20.51 0.98
C GLY A 370 -7.01 19.21 1.58
N GLU A 371 -7.42 18.24 0.76
CA GLU A 371 -7.54 16.86 1.23
C GLU A 371 -6.15 16.35 1.62
N VAL A 372 -6.05 15.67 2.75
CA VAL A 372 -4.80 15.06 3.11
C VAL A 372 -4.60 13.84 2.24
N ALA A 373 -3.49 13.84 1.52
CA ALA A 373 -3.30 12.92 0.44
C ALA A 373 -1.82 12.64 0.21
N LEU A 374 -1.52 11.37 -0.03
CA LEU A 374 -0.20 10.87 -0.32
C LEU A 374 0.00 10.86 -1.82
N THR A 375 1.07 11.47 -2.30
CA THR A 375 1.39 11.42 -3.72
C THR A 375 2.27 10.20 -4.03
N VAL A 376 1.78 9.35 -4.92
CA VAL A 376 2.48 8.19 -5.45
C VAL A 376 2.81 8.44 -6.91
N THR A 377 4.06 8.21 -7.29
CA THR A 377 4.52 8.35 -8.66
C THR A 377 4.39 7.01 -9.38
N THR A 378 3.97 7.06 -10.64
CA THR A 378 3.83 5.85 -11.45
C THR A 378 5.16 5.10 -11.58
N ALA A 379 5.10 3.77 -11.58
CA ALA A 379 6.15 2.88 -12.07
C ALA A 379 6.19 2.82 -13.60
N GLY A 380 5.14 3.31 -14.27
CA GLY A 380 4.99 3.38 -15.71
C GLY A 380 4.44 2.11 -16.32
N LYS A 381 4.78 1.89 -17.60
CA LYS A 381 4.22 0.80 -18.40
C LYS A 381 5.13 -0.43 -18.42
N PRO A 382 4.56 -1.65 -18.49
CA PRO A 382 5.33 -2.88 -18.62
C PRO A 382 6.11 -2.96 -19.94
N SER A 383 7.04 -3.92 -19.99
CA SER A 383 7.89 -4.11 -21.17
C SER A 383 7.18 -4.61 -22.41
N HIS A 384 7.79 -4.38 -23.59
CA HIS A 384 7.20 -4.86 -24.83
C HIS A 384 7.16 -6.39 -24.83
N GLY A 385 5.98 -6.98 -25.08
CA GLY A 385 5.76 -8.41 -24.93
C GLY A 385 5.54 -8.87 -23.48
N SER A 386 5.45 -7.94 -22.52
CA SER A 386 5.15 -8.23 -21.12
C SER A 386 3.82 -7.64 -20.70
N GLU A 387 3.19 -8.31 -19.75
CA GLU A 387 1.91 -7.93 -19.18
C GLU A 387 2.05 -7.81 -17.67
N VAL A 388 1.38 -6.82 -17.11
CA VAL A 388 1.21 -6.65 -15.68
C VAL A 388 -0.27 -6.57 -15.41
N ARG A 389 -0.73 -7.27 -14.38
CA ARG A 389 -2.10 -7.22 -13.90
C ARG A 389 -2.14 -7.06 -12.39
N ILE A 390 -3.31 -6.68 -11.91
CA ILE A 390 -3.61 -6.55 -10.49
C ILE A 390 -4.68 -7.58 -10.16
N VAL A 391 -4.45 -8.38 -9.12
CA VAL A 391 -5.40 -9.42 -8.69
C VAL A 391 -5.82 -9.26 -7.23
N ASP A 392 -7.02 -9.71 -6.89
CA ASP A 392 -7.47 -9.80 -5.50
C ASP A 392 -6.93 -11.03 -4.77
N GLY A 393 -7.39 -11.25 -3.53
CA GLY A 393 -6.98 -12.42 -2.71
C GLY A 393 -7.45 -13.77 -3.26
N GLU A 394 -8.39 -13.79 -4.22
CA GLU A 394 -8.88 -14.99 -4.91
C GLU A 394 -8.25 -15.14 -6.31
N ALA A 395 -7.20 -14.36 -6.61
CA ALA A 395 -6.50 -14.32 -7.90
C ALA A 395 -7.39 -13.88 -9.08
N ARG A 396 -8.45 -13.11 -8.83
CA ARG A 396 -9.28 -12.50 -9.88
C ARG A 396 -8.69 -11.16 -10.29
N GLU A 397 -8.58 -10.93 -11.59
CA GLU A 397 -8.09 -9.65 -12.13
C GLU A 397 -9.03 -8.50 -11.77
N LEU A 398 -8.44 -7.40 -11.31
CA LEU A 398 -9.11 -6.20 -10.84
C LEU A 398 -9.06 -5.09 -11.91
N PRO A 399 -10.11 -4.28 -12.04
CA PRO A 399 -10.13 -3.18 -13.02
C PRO A 399 -9.22 -2.02 -12.61
N SER A 400 -8.95 -1.11 -13.56
CA SER A 400 -8.20 0.13 -13.31
C SER A 400 -8.76 0.90 -12.10
N GLY A 401 -7.85 1.42 -11.28
CA GLY A 401 -8.13 2.15 -10.06
C GLY A 401 -8.37 1.25 -8.84
N TYR A 402 -8.25 -0.08 -8.95
CA TYR A 402 -8.42 -1.00 -7.81
C TYR A 402 -7.09 -1.55 -7.33
N ILE A 403 -6.91 -1.62 -6.01
CA ILE A 403 -5.68 -2.07 -5.37
C ILE A 403 -5.68 -3.58 -5.14
N GLY A 404 -4.57 -4.24 -5.42
CA GLY A 404 -4.40 -5.67 -5.22
C GLY A 404 -2.95 -6.11 -5.39
N HIS A 405 -2.75 -7.42 -5.56
CA HIS A 405 -1.45 -8.03 -5.78
C HIS A 405 -0.97 -7.79 -7.21
N VAL A 406 0.29 -7.37 -7.37
CA VAL A 406 0.91 -7.19 -8.68
C VAL A 406 1.42 -8.53 -9.18
N GLU A 407 0.97 -8.94 -10.36
CA GLU A 407 1.53 -10.09 -11.07
C GLU A 407 2.06 -9.64 -12.44
N PHE A 408 3.09 -10.32 -12.93
CA PHE A 408 3.65 -10.01 -14.24
C PHE A 408 3.98 -11.26 -15.06
N ARG A 409 3.90 -11.13 -16.38
CA ARG A 409 4.34 -12.13 -17.36
C ARG A 409 5.30 -11.45 -18.32
N SER A 410 6.48 -12.04 -18.56
CA SER A 410 7.53 -11.41 -19.36
C SER A 410 8.48 -12.42 -19.99
N PRO A 411 9.05 -12.14 -21.19
CA PRO A 411 10.22 -12.84 -21.72
C PRO A 411 11.47 -12.71 -20.83
N SER A 412 11.49 -11.75 -19.91
CA SER A 412 12.58 -11.54 -18.95
C SER A 412 12.43 -12.33 -17.64
N LEU A 413 11.51 -13.31 -17.58
CA LEU A 413 11.32 -14.12 -16.39
C LEU A 413 12.51 -15.06 -16.15
N PHE A 414 12.91 -15.20 -14.89
CA PHE A 414 13.91 -16.16 -14.41
C PHE A 414 13.48 -17.64 -14.59
N ASN A 415 14.45 -18.56 -14.56
CA ASN A 415 14.19 -20.01 -14.70
C ASN A 415 13.65 -20.66 -13.42
N GLY A 416 13.95 -20.06 -12.26
CA GLY A 416 13.64 -20.61 -10.95
C GLY A 416 14.65 -20.24 -9.87
N TYR A 417 14.36 -20.72 -8.66
CA TYR A 417 15.25 -20.58 -7.51
C TYR A 417 16.18 -21.78 -7.40
N PHE A 418 17.49 -21.53 -7.46
CA PHE A 418 18.52 -22.54 -7.29
C PHE A 418 18.76 -22.85 -5.81
N SER A 419 19.02 -24.12 -5.48
CA SER A 419 19.48 -24.55 -4.17
C SER A 419 20.36 -25.78 -4.25
N THR A 420 21.21 -25.96 -3.24
CA THR A 420 22.00 -27.18 -3.05
C THR A 420 21.34 -28.07 -2.00
N GLY A 421 21.10 -29.33 -2.36
CA GLY A 421 20.52 -30.34 -1.48
C GLY A 421 21.51 -30.83 -0.42
N LYS A 422 21.00 -31.35 0.70
CA LYS A 422 21.81 -31.87 1.81
C LYS A 422 22.74 -33.03 1.43
N GLU A 423 22.46 -33.71 0.31
CA GLU A 423 23.27 -34.82 -0.23
C GLU A 423 24.23 -34.37 -1.36
N GLY A 424 24.36 -33.07 -1.63
CA GLY A 424 25.28 -32.51 -2.63
C GLY A 424 24.72 -32.38 -4.05
N GLY A 425 23.47 -32.78 -4.30
CA GLY A 425 22.79 -32.54 -5.59
C GLY A 425 22.23 -31.11 -5.72
N SER A 426 22.29 -30.51 -6.90
CA SER A 426 21.67 -29.21 -7.17
C SER A 426 20.20 -29.35 -7.58
N ASN A 427 19.35 -28.42 -7.16
CA ASN A 427 17.93 -28.36 -7.54
C ASN A 427 17.59 -26.97 -8.10
N LEU A 428 16.75 -26.94 -9.14
CA LEU A 428 16.18 -25.71 -9.69
C LEU A 428 14.67 -25.74 -9.49
N GLN A 429 14.18 -24.99 -8.50
CA GLN A 429 12.75 -24.85 -8.26
C GLN A 429 12.16 -23.85 -9.25
N HIS A 430 11.44 -24.34 -10.24
CA HIS A 430 10.72 -23.49 -11.19
C HIS A 430 9.75 -22.52 -10.50
N PRO A 431 9.51 -21.33 -11.09
CA PRO A 431 8.58 -20.37 -10.54
C PRO A 431 7.17 -20.95 -10.42
N HIS A 432 6.48 -20.60 -9.33
CA HIS A 432 5.05 -20.86 -9.19
C HIS A 432 4.31 -19.81 -10.00
N LEU A 433 3.82 -20.21 -11.17
CA LEU A 433 3.03 -19.35 -12.05
C LEU A 433 1.55 -19.65 -11.87
N SER A 434 0.72 -18.63 -12.10
CA SER A 434 -0.71 -18.83 -12.32
C SER A 434 -0.96 -19.74 -13.54
N PRO A 435 -2.16 -20.33 -13.69
CA PRO A 435 -2.49 -21.19 -14.85
C PRO A 435 -2.26 -20.53 -16.21
N ASP A 436 -2.33 -19.20 -16.27
CA ASP A 436 -2.11 -18.37 -17.45
C ASP A 436 -0.70 -17.74 -17.54
N GLY A 437 0.23 -18.17 -16.68
CA GLY A 437 1.66 -17.89 -16.80
C GLY A 437 2.14 -16.58 -16.17
N PHE A 438 1.37 -15.98 -15.25
CA PHE A 438 1.81 -14.81 -14.49
C PHE A 438 2.58 -15.22 -13.23
N PHE A 439 3.62 -14.46 -12.92
CA PHE A 439 4.40 -14.59 -11.70
C PHE A 439 3.93 -13.61 -10.63
N PRO A 440 3.64 -14.09 -9.40
CA PRO A 440 3.26 -13.22 -8.30
C PRO A 440 4.50 -12.51 -7.72
N THR A 441 4.56 -11.19 -7.87
CA THR A 441 5.71 -10.37 -7.42
C THR A 441 5.87 -10.32 -5.90
N GLY A 442 4.77 -10.50 -5.16
CA GLY A 442 4.69 -10.19 -3.73
C GLY A 442 4.56 -8.70 -3.41
N ASP A 443 4.38 -7.85 -4.43
CA ASP A 443 4.13 -6.42 -4.29
C ASP A 443 2.63 -6.10 -4.43
N ILE A 444 2.22 -4.97 -3.88
CA ILE A 444 0.85 -4.45 -3.90
C ILE A 444 0.83 -3.17 -4.71
N GLY A 445 -0.19 -3.00 -5.54
CA GLY A 445 -0.32 -1.87 -6.44
C GLY A 445 -1.70 -1.79 -7.08
N PHE A 446 -1.85 -0.83 -7.97
CA PHE A 446 -3.01 -0.67 -8.84
C PHE A 446 -2.58 -0.18 -10.21
N MET A 447 -3.44 -0.37 -11.22
CA MET A 447 -3.27 0.23 -12.55
C MET A 447 -4.13 1.48 -12.62
N GLU A 448 -3.62 2.56 -13.21
CA GLU A 448 -4.44 3.68 -13.69
C GLU A 448 -4.21 3.82 -15.20
N GLY A 449 -5.21 3.42 -15.99
CA GLY A 449 -5.00 3.16 -17.41
C GLY A 449 -3.94 2.07 -17.61
N ASP A 450 -2.89 2.37 -18.38
CA ASP A 450 -1.77 1.45 -18.62
C ASP A 450 -0.60 1.62 -17.64
N ASN A 451 -0.72 2.54 -16.67
CA ASN A 451 0.35 2.93 -15.78
C ASN A 451 0.23 2.17 -14.45
N LEU A 452 1.29 1.45 -14.08
CA LEU A 452 1.39 0.76 -12.80
C LEU A 452 1.73 1.75 -11.68
N PHE A 453 1.07 1.63 -10.53
CA PHE A 453 1.40 2.32 -9.30
C PHE A 453 1.67 1.27 -8.21
N VAL A 454 2.92 1.19 -7.75
CA VAL A 454 3.33 0.27 -6.69
C VAL A 454 3.27 1.00 -5.36
N VAL A 455 2.56 0.43 -4.39
CA VAL A 455 2.28 1.08 -3.11
C VAL A 455 2.96 0.39 -1.91
N GLY A 456 3.41 -0.86 -2.06
CA GLY A 456 4.18 -1.54 -1.03
C GLY A 456 4.40 -3.02 -1.31
N ARG A 457 4.94 -3.76 -0.33
CA ARG A 457 5.11 -5.23 -0.41
C ARG A 457 4.11 -5.92 0.50
N SER A 458 3.46 -6.98 0.02
CA SER A 458 2.42 -7.67 0.79
C SER A 458 2.91 -8.24 2.12
N LYS A 459 4.15 -8.73 2.16
CA LYS A 459 4.79 -9.29 3.37
C LYS A 459 5.29 -8.24 4.37
N GLU A 460 5.36 -6.98 3.97
CA GLU A 460 5.80 -5.87 4.82
C GLU A 460 4.65 -4.94 5.18
N ALA A 461 3.47 -5.19 4.62
CA ALA A 461 2.29 -4.41 4.87
C ALA A 461 1.69 -4.71 6.24
N LEU A 462 1.08 -3.69 6.81
CA LEU A 462 0.42 -3.75 8.11
C LEU A 462 -1.07 -3.96 7.82
N GLN A 463 -1.62 -5.04 8.36
CA GLN A 463 -3.04 -5.33 8.25
C GLN A 463 -3.68 -5.14 9.62
N ILE A 464 -4.42 -4.05 9.76
CA ILE A 464 -5.05 -3.64 11.02
C ILE A 464 -6.50 -3.26 10.68
N ASP A 465 -7.45 -3.87 11.39
CA ASP A 465 -8.89 -3.61 11.23
C ASP A 465 -9.43 -3.80 9.80
N GLY A 466 -8.88 -4.76 9.05
CA GLY A 466 -9.27 -5.02 7.66
C GLY A 466 -8.74 -4.00 6.64
N PHE A 467 -7.94 -3.02 7.11
CA PHE A 467 -7.23 -2.10 6.24
C PHE A 467 -5.79 -2.52 6.02
N TYR A 468 -5.33 -2.24 4.81
CA TYR A 468 -3.95 -2.32 4.37
C TYR A 468 -3.28 -0.97 4.55
N TYR A 469 -2.18 -0.96 5.30
CA TYR A 469 -1.29 0.18 5.43
C TYR A 469 0.10 -0.17 4.92
N SER A 470 0.69 0.70 4.11
CA SER A 470 2.07 0.52 3.66
C SER A 470 3.04 1.21 4.59
N SER A 471 3.93 0.44 5.19
CA SER A 471 5.04 0.96 6.00
C SER A 471 5.86 2.02 5.25
N ASP A 472 6.22 1.76 3.99
CA ASP A 472 7.04 2.71 3.21
C ASP A 472 6.33 4.05 3.01
N MET A 473 5.03 4.01 2.73
CA MET A 473 4.23 5.21 2.55
C MET A 473 4.09 6.00 3.86
N ILE A 474 3.86 5.32 4.99
CA ILE A 474 3.81 5.97 6.32
C ILE A 474 5.16 6.60 6.67
N GLU A 475 6.26 5.87 6.48
CA GLU A 475 7.62 6.34 6.76
C GLU A 475 7.94 7.62 6.00
N LYS A 476 7.64 7.64 4.68
CA LYS A 476 7.88 8.82 3.84
C LYS A 476 6.95 9.97 4.15
N PHE A 477 5.70 9.67 4.40
CA PHE A 477 4.73 10.69 4.79
C PHE A 477 5.17 11.37 6.07
N ALA A 478 5.56 10.60 7.10
CA ALA A 478 6.12 11.13 8.34
C ALA A 478 7.38 11.97 8.09
N ALA A 479 8.33 11.45 7.31
CA ALA A 479 9.58 12.14 7.02
C ALA A 479 9.39 13.47 6.27
N SER A 480 8.35 13.59 5.44
CA SER A 480 8.06 14.83 4.70
C SER A 480 7.74 16.04 5.60
N ALA A 481 7.34 15.82 6.85
CA ALA A 481 7.11 16.87 7.83
C ALA A 481 8.40 17.50 8.39
N CYS A 482 9.53 16.81 8.20
CA CYS A 482 10.78 17.10 8.89
C CYS A 482 11.96 17.06 7.91
N PRO A 483 12.09 18.05 7.01
CA PRO A 483 13.16 18.11 6.03
C PRO A 483 14.58 18.11 6.66
N GLU A 484 14.70 18.54 7.92
CA GLU A 484 15.96 18.56 8.66
C GLU A 484 16.46 17.18 9.13
N LEU A 485 15.68 16.12 8.95
CA LEU A 485 16.15 14.74 9.16
C LEU A 485 17.13 14.38 8.04
N HIS A 486 18.44 14.50 8.28
CA HIS A 486 19.48 14.35 7.24
C HIS A 486 19.43 12.99 6.53
N ARG A 487 18.88 11.95 7.16
CA ARG A 487 18.79 10.60 6.59
C ARG A 487 17.37 10.08 6.37
N GLN A 488 16.34 10.78 6.87
CA GLN A 488 14.92 10.37 6.83
C GLN A 488 14.72 8.84 7.04
N TYR A 489 15.52 8.24 7.94
CA TYR A 489 15.57 6.78 8.07
C TYR A 489 14.65 6.31 9.19
N GLY A 490 13.39 6.06 8.83
CA GLY A 490 12.40 5.46 9.71
C GLY A 490 12.05 4.02 9.32
N ILE A 491 11.68 3.19 10.29
CA ILE A 491 11.09 1.87 10.09
C ILE A 491 9.72 1.86 10.76
N VAL A 492 8.70 1.50 10.00
CA VAL A 492 7.34 1.28 10.49
C VAL A 492 7.05 -0.21 10.56
N VAL A 493 6.63 -0.68 11.73
CA VAL A 493 6.24 -2.07 12.03
C VAL A 493 4.88 -2.10 12.73
N GLN A 494 4.23 -3.27 12.70
CA GLN A 494 3.02 -3.54 13.45
C GLN A 494 3.38 -4.20 14.78
N ASP A 495 2.76 -3.73 15.87
CA ASP A 495 2.80 -4.35 17.19
C ASP A 495 1.38 -4.74 17.59
N VAL A 496 1.06 -6.02 17.41
CA VAL A 496 -0.27 -6.62 17.58
C VAL A 496 -1.35 -5.85 16.80
N ASP A 497 -1.94 -4.82 17.41
CA ASP A 497 -3.07 -4.04 16.87
C ASP A 497 -2.75 -2.55 16.64
N HIS A 498 -1.47 -2.15 16.74
CA HIS A 498 -1.05 -0.76 16.55
C HIS A 498 0.25 -0.64 15.75
N ILE A 499 0.59 0.56 15.30
CA ILE A 499 1.78 0.83 14.48
C ILE A 499 2.89 1.46 15.33
N VAL A 500 4.14 1.02 15.13
CA VAL A 500 5.30 1.67 15.73
C VAL A 500 6.19 2.26 14.63
N LEU A 501 6.33 3.59 14.62
CA LEU A 501 7.29 4.32 13.80
C LEU A 501 8.56 4.55 14.61
N LEU A 502 9.64 3.82 14.28
CA LEU A 502 10.96 4.06 14.82
C LEU A 502 11.74 4.96 13.85
N GLN A 503 12.20 6.13 14.30
CA GLN A 503 12.82 7.16 13.46
C GLN A 503 14.21 7.55 13.98
N GLU A 504 15.24 7.40 13.14
CA GLU A 504 16.61 7.88 13.45
C GLU A 504 16.72 9.40 13.37
N ILE A 505 17.49 10.00 14.29
CA ILE A 505 17.87 11.43 14.32
C ILE A 505 19.38 11.61 14.55
N ASP A 506 19.98 12.68 13.99
CA ASP A 506 21.44 12.89 14.00
C ASP A 506 21.98 13.55 15.28
N ASP A 507 21.22 14.46 15.89
CA ASP A 507 21.66 15.27 17.04
C ASP A 507 20.79 15.02 18.28
N PRO A 508 21.21 14.13 19.19
CA PRO A 508 20.44 13.76 20.37
C PRO A 508 20.64 14.72 21.56
N ALA A 509 21.38 15.82 21.42
CA ALA A 509 21.79 16.64 22.56
C ALA A 509 20.77 17.71 23.00
N ASP A 510 19.85 18.12 22.13
CA ASP A 510 18.84 19.15 22.41
C ASP A 510 17.45 18.54 22.66
N ALA A 511 17.09 18.39 23.95
CA ALA A 511 15.81 17.82 24.37
C ALA A 511 14.60 18.61 23.84
N ALA A 512 14.69 19.94 23.75
CA ALA A 512 13.58 20.76 23.26
C ALA A 512 13.35 20.54 21.75
N ARG A 513 14.44 20.34 20.99
CA ARG A 513 14.36 19.98 19.57
C ARG A 513 13.76 18.59 19.37
N ILE A 514 14.11 17.62 20.21
CA ILE A 514 13.55 16.26 20.19
C ILE A 514 12.03 16.29 20.45
N ASP A 515 11.60 17.04 21.46
CA ASP A 515 10.19 17.23 21.79
C ASP A 515 9.43 17.89 20.65
N ALA A 516 9.95 18.97 20.08
CA ALA A 516 9.32 19.66 18.96
C ALA A 516 9.19 18.74 17.73
N LEU A 517 10.22 17.95 17.46
CA LEU A 517 10.27 17.02 16.33
C LEU A 517 9.22 15.91 16.46
N ILE A 518 9.13 15.24 17.62
CA ILE A 518 8.17 14.13 17.80
C ILE A 518 6.73 14.62 17.72
N HIS A 519 6.44 15.81 18.24
CA HIS A 519 5.11 16.42 18.16
C HIS A 519 4.78 16.82 16.72
N ARG A 520 5.73 17.36 15.96
CA ARG A 520 5.51 17.70 14.55
C ARG A 520 5.26 16.45 13.69
N LEU A 521 6.00 15.37 13.91
CA LEU A 521 5.74 14.08 13.28
C LEU A 521 4.33 13.57 13.62
N ALA A 522 3.93 13.62 14.88
CA ALA A 522 2.59 13.20 15.31
C ALA A 522 1.48 14.06 14.69
N THR A 523 1.63 15.39 14.70
CA THR A 523 0.66 16.31 14.10
C THR A 523 0.55 16.07 12.60
N HIS A 524 1.66 15.83 11.91
CA HIS A 524 1.64 15.54 10.48
C HIS A 524 0.99 14.19 10.20
N LEU A 525 1.35 13.13 10.92
CA LEU A 525 0.71 11.82 10.79
C LEU A 525 -0.80 11.87 11.06
N ALA A 526 -1.25 12.69 12.00
CA ALA A 526 -2.68 12.90 12.26
C ALA A 526 -3.42 13.50 11.05
N THR A 527 -2.71 14.15 10.12
CA THR A 527 -3.32 14.60 8.88
C THR A 527 -3.56 13.44 7.91
N ALA A 528 -2.75 12.37 7.92
CA ALA A 528 -2.67 11.32 6.89
C ALA A 528 -3.97 10.60 6.49
N GLY A 529 -5.06 10.82 7.24
CA GLY A 529 -6.31 10.09 7.16
C GLY A 529 -6.46 9.16 8.37
N PRO A 530 -7.26 8.09 8.23
CA PRO A 530 -7.37 7.06 9.24
C PRO A 530 -6.00 6.39 9.42
N LEU A 531 -5.47 6.45 10.64
CA LEU A 531 -4.35 5.62 11.08
C LEU A 531 -4.81 4.85 12.33
N PRO A 532 -4.34 3.61 12.50
CA PRO A 532 -4.55 2.90 13.75
C PRO A 532 -3.82 3.62 14.90
N GLU A 533 -4.00 3.12 16.12
CA GLU A 533 -3.15 3.55 17.23
C GLU A 533 -1.69 3.47 16.78
N HIS A 534 -0.91 4.47 17.17
CA HIS A 534 0.48 4.51 16.75
C HIS A 534 1.39 5.11 17.79
N GLU A 535 2.61 4.58 17.82
CA GLU A 535 3.69 5.00 18.67
C GLU A 535 4.83 5.52 17.80
N ILE A 536 5.36 6.68 18.17
CA ILE A 536 6.52 7.28 17.52
C ILE A 536 7.69 7.16 18.49
N VAL A 537 8.80 6.60 18.03
CA VAL A 537 10.01 6.34 18.81
C VAL A 537 11.17 7.03 18.12
N LEU A 538 11.80 8.00 18.78
CA LEU A 538 13.01 8.65 18.27
C LEU A 538 14.26 7.91 18.77
N LEU A 539 15.16 7.57 17.84
CA LEU A 539 16.39 6.82 18.09
C LEU A 539 17.62 7.58 17.57
N PRO A 540 18.81 7.37 18.17
CA PRO A 540 20.03 7.93 17.62
C PRO A 540 20.40 7.23 16.30
N THR A 541 20.98 7.99 15.37
CA THR A 541 21.46 7.48 14.07
C THR A 541 22.36 6.26 14.22
N GLY A 542 22.12 5.23 13.40
CA GLY A 542 22.85 3.97 13.43
C GLY A 542 22.16 2.86 14.24
N SER A 543 21.06 3.17 14.93
CA SER A 543 20.31 2.19 15.74
C SER A 543 19.57 1.16 14.88
N LEU A 544 18.89 1.59 13.83
CA LEU A 544 18.00 0.73 13.05
C LEU A 544 18.75 -0.14 12.04
N PRO A 545 18.32 -1.40 11.85
CA PRO A 545 19.01 -2.35 10.99
C PRO A 545 18.83 -2.00 9.51
N ARG A 546 19.88 -2.28 8.73
CA ARG A 546 19.96 -2.04 7.29
C ARG A 546 20.76 -3.14 6.60
N LYS A 547 20.42 -3.48 5.36
CA LYS A 547 21.18 -4.47 4.57
C LYS A 547 22.54 -3.88 4.18
N PRO A 548 23.67 -4.55 4.44
CA PRO A 548 25.00 -4.00 4.16
C PRO A 548 25.26 -3.74 2.66
N THR A 549 24.68 -4.58 1.80
CA THR A 549 24.94 -4.57 0.35
C THR A 549 24.02 -3.63 -0.44
N SER A 550 22.89 -3.20 0.13
CA SER A 550 21.88 -2.39 -0.59
C SER A 550 21.33 -1.22 0.22
N ALA A 551 21.73 -1.07 1.49
CA ALA A 551 21.18 -0.13 2.46
C ALA A 551 19.66 -0.22 2.69
N LYS A 552 18.99 -1.25 2.16
CA LYS A 552 17.54 -1.46 2.31
C LYS A 552 17.17 -1.74 3.78
N LYS A 553 15.99 -1.25 4.19
CA LYS A 553 15.43 -1.44 5.53
C LYS A 553 15.20 -2.93 5.82
N ILE A 554 15.48 -3.35 7.05
CA ILE A 554 15.14 -4.69 7.55
C ILE A 554 14.04 -4.52 8.58
N ARG A 555 12.81 -4.92 8.25
CA ARG A 555 11.66 -4.78 9.17
C ARG A 555 11.46 -6.01 10.06
N LEU A 556 11.79 -7.20 9.56
CA LEU A 556 11.62 -8.45 10.31
C LEU A 556 12.44 -8.43 11.61
N GLY A 557 11.80 -8.77 12.71
CA GLY A 557 12.40 -8.82 14.06
C GLY A 557 12.65 -7.46 14.69
N VAL A 558 12.37 -6.33 14.03
CA VAL A 558 12.56 -5.00 14.63
C VAL A 558 11.68 -4.81 15.85
N ILE A 559 10.43 -5.27 15.80
CA ILE A 559 9.51 -5.14 16.94
C ILE A 559 9.96 -5.98 18.13
N ASP A 560 10.45 -7.21 17.90
CA ASP A 560 10.98 -8.08 18.95
C ASP A 560 12.20 -7.44 19.64
N ARG A 561 13.10 -6.84 18.84
CA ARG A 561 14.29 -6.14 19.33
C ARG A 561 13.95 -4.86 20.10
N TYR A 562 12.89 -4.16 19.67
CA TYR A 562 12.35 -3.02 20.39
C TYR A 562 11.81 -3.44 21.76
N HIS A 563 10.98 -4.49 21.81
CA HIS A 563 10.43 -5.07 23.05
C HIS A 563 11.51 -5.65 23.97
N ALA A 564 12.60 -6.18 23.41
CA ALA A 564 13.76 -6.64 24.17
C ALA A 564 14.62 -5.50 24.76
N GLY A 565 14.33 -4.24 24.43
CA GLY A 565 15.06 -3.09 24.95
C GLY A 565 16.48 -2.94 24.37
N GLU A 566 16.73 -3.47 23.17
CA GLU A 566 18.06 -3.38 22.53
C GLU A 566 18.48 -1.94 22.21
N TRP A 567 17.51 -1.06 22.00
CA TRP A 567 17.74 0.36 21.75
C TRP A 567 17.24 1.19 22.92
N ARG A 568 17.93 2.30 23.20
CA ARG A 568 17.49 3.29 24.18
C ARG A 568 16.77 4.43 23.45
N PRO A 569 15.43 4.54 23.56
CA PRO A 569 14.70 5.65 22.97
C PRO A 569 15.16 6.99 23.52
N LEU A 570 15.28 7.98 22.64
CA LEU A 570 15.48 9.37 23.02
C LEU A 570 14.17 9.99 23.49
N GLN A 571 13.06 9.61 22.85
CA GLN A 571 11.70 10.06 23.16
C GLN A 571 10.70 9.05 22.60
N VAL A 572 9.58 8.88 23.28
CA VAL A 572 8.45 8.05 22.84
C VAL A 572 7.16 8.85 22.97
N LEU A 573 6.30 8.79 21.96
CA LEU A 573 4.98 9.41 21.99
C LEU A 573 3.96 8.44 21.40
N ARG A 574 2.99 8.04 22.20
CA ARG A 574 1.84 7.23 21.77
C ARG A 574 0.65 8.13 21.47
N ARG A 575 -0.06 7.83 20.38
CA ARG A 575 -1.26 8.54 19.94
C ARG A 575 -2.40 7.54 19.75
N PRO A 576 -3.61 7.85 20.24
CA PRO A 576 -4.77 7.05 19.93
C PRO A 576 -5.01 7.07 18.41
N GLY A 577 -5.53 5.96 17.87
CA GLY A 577 -5.82 5.87 16.44
C GLY A 577 -6.80 6.94 16.00
N THR A 578 -6.55 7.54 14.83
CA THR A 578 -7.46 8.49 14.18
C THR A 578 -8.52 7.72 13.40
N LEU A 579 -9.25 6.82 14.05
CA LEU A 579 -10.16 5.90 13.35
C LEU A 579 -11.30 6.70 12.66
N ARG A 580 -11.36 6.62 11.33
CA ARG A 580 -12.62 6.81 10.59
C ARG A 580 -13.00 5.46 9.98
N LEU A 581 -14.19 5.01 10.31
CA LEU A 581 -14.75 3.72 9.92
C LEU A 581 -14.80 3.55 8.38
N PRO A 582 -14.75 2.30 7.87
CA PRO A 582 -14.70 2.03 6.42
C PRO A 582 -15.83 2.70 5.65
N ARG A 583 -15.46 3.48 4.62
CA ARG A 583 -16.36 4.20 3.70
C ARG A 583 -16.79 3.35 2.49
N SER A 584 -16.82 2.03 2.59
CA SER A 584 -17.27 1.19 1.47
C SER A 584 -18.79 1.30 1.32
N HIS A 585 -19.26 1.82 0.18
CA HIS A 585 -20.68 2.04 -0.10
C HIS A 585 -21.36 0.84 -0.80
N SER A 586 -20.86 -0.37 -0.58
CA SER A 586 -21.23 -1.61 -1.30
C SER A 586 -22.49 -2.32 -0.80
N ASN A 587 -23.38 -1.66 -0.03
CA ASN A 587 -24.60 -2.34 0.44
C ASN A 587 -25.39 -2.89 -0.75
N MET A 588 -25.71 -4.18 -0.71
CA MET A 588 -26.45 -4.87 -1.78
C MET A 588 -27.96 -4.85 -1.49
N PRO A 589 -28.82 -4.80 -2.51
CA PRO A 589 -30.25 -5.06 -2.33
C PRO A 589 -30.48 -6.51 -1.89
N TRP A 590 -31.43 -6.73 -0.98
CA TRP A 590 -31.71 -8.04 -0.40
C TRP A 590 -33.21 -8.26 -0.16
N SER A 591 -33.60 -9.53 -0.04
CA SER A 591 -34.91 -10.04 0.33
C SER A 591 -34.86 -10.79 1.66
N GLU A 592 -36.02 -11.18 2.20
CA GLU A 592 -36.09 -12.00 3.42
C GLU A 592 -35.32 -13.31 3.25
N ALA A 593 -35.41 -13.96 2.08
CA ALA A 593 -34.73 -15.22 1.81
C ALA A 593 -33.20 -15.09 1.87
N ASP A 594 -32.63 -13.98 1.38
CA ASP A 594 -31.18 -13.74 1.39
C ASP A 594 -30.65 -13.62 2.83
N VAL A 595 -31.38 -12.87 3.65
CA VAL A 595 -31.06 -12.64 5.06
C VAL A 595 -31.16 -13.93 5.89
N VAL A 596 -32.17 -14.76 5.61
CA VAL A 596 -32.38 -16.05 6.31
C VAL A 596 -31.36 -17.10 5.90
N THR A 597 -30.95 -17.14 4.63
CA THR A 597 -29.98 -18.14 4.14
C THR A 597 -28.55 -17.82 4.55
N THR A 598 -28.17 -16.54 4.64
CA THR A 598 -26.80 -16.13 4.95
C THR A 598 -26.78 -15.18 6.16
N PRO A 599 -26.66 -15.71 7.39
CA PRO A 599 -26.79 -14.92 8.63
C PRO A 599 -25.52 -14.15 9.00
N SER A 600 -24.81 -13.58 8.02
CA SER A 600 -23.57 -12.80 8.22
C SER A 600 -23.79 -11.47 8.97
N TRP A 601 -25.04 -11.15 9.30
CA TRP A 601 -25.47 -9.98 10.06
C TRP A 601 -25.58 -10.25 11.57
N CYS A 602 -25.41 -11.50 12.03
CA CYS A 602 -25.42 -11.87 13.45
C CYS A 602 -24.00 -11.94 14.02
N PHE A 603 -23.79 -11.32 15.18
CA PHE A 603 -22.51 -11.26 15.88
C PHE A 603 -22.71 -11.67 17.34
N ASP A 604 -22.09 -12.78 17.73
CA ASP A 604 -22.23 -13.33 19.08
C ASP A 604 -21.06 -12.91 19.97
N LEU A 605 -21.37 -12.44 21.18
CA LEU A 605 -20.41 -12.19 22.24
C LEU A 605 -20.20 -13.46 23.06
N ASP A 606 -18.94 -13.89 23.14
CA ASP A 606 -18.55 -15.05 23.92
C ASP A 606 -18.36 -14.72 25.42
N GLU A 607 -17.98 -15.71 26.21
CA GLU A 607 -17.82 -15.55 27.66
C GLU A 607 -16.73 -14.54 28.04
N GLN A 608 -15.67 -14.47 27.22
CA GLN A 608 -14.56 -13.55 27.46
C GLN A 608 -14.94 -12.13 27.08
N ASP A 609 -15.73 -11.95 26.01
CA ASP A 609 -16.35 -10.67 25.67
C ASP A 609 -17.23 -10.16 26.83
N ARG A 610 -18.07 -11.03 27.40
CA ARG A 610 -18.93 -10.71 28.55
C ARG A 610 -18.15 -10.33 29.78
N SER A 611 -17.17 -11.15 30.19
CA SER A 611 -16.30 -10.83 31.33
C SER A 611 -15.60 -9.48 31.14
N HIS A 612 -15.09 -9.21 29.93
CA HIS A 612 -14.43 -7.93 29.64
C HIS A 612 -15.37 -6.73 29.82
N ILE A 613 -16.65 -6.88 29.45
CA ILE A 613 -17.69 -5.86 29.65
C ILE A 613 -18.03 -5.71 31.13
N THR A 614 -18.30 -6.81 31.82
CA THR A 614 -18.67 -6.81 33.24
C THR A 614 -17.58 -6.21 34.13
N ASP A 615 -16.31 -6.36 33.77
CA ASP A 615 -15.20 -5.78 34.52
C ASP A 615 -15.01 -4.26 34.31
N ARG A 616 -15.63 -3.67 33.27
CA ARG A 616 -15.31 -2.30 32.79
C ARG A 616 -16.53 -1.44 32.46
N TRP A 617 -17.75 -1.88 32.79
CA TRP A 617 -18.99 -1.18 32.45
C TRP A 617 -19.08 0.23 33.05
N ASP A 618 -18.41 0.48 34.16
CA ASP A 618 -18.33 1.77 34.84
C ASP A 618 -17.32 2.74 34.19
N CYS A 619 -16.41 2.21 33.37
CA CYS A 619 -15.46 2.93 32.52
C CYS A 619 -15.77 2.71 31.02
N PRO A 620 -16.89 3.26 30.50
CA PRO A 620 -17.32 3.05 29.11
C PRO A 620 -16.29 3.45 28.06
N ASP A 621 -15.42 4.42 28.36
CA ASP A 621 -14.32 4.81 27.47
C ASP A 621 -13.25 3.71 27.32
N GLU A 622 -13.01 2.92 28.38
CA GLU A 622 -12.05 1.80 28.37
C GLU A 622 -12.56 0.60 27.57
N LEU A 623 -13.87 0.35 27.64
CA LEU A 623 -14.59 -0.67 26.87
C LEU A 623 -14.39 -0.50 25.35
N ILE A 624 -14.31 0.74 24.90
CA ILE A 624 -14.27 1.10 23.48
C ILE A 624 -12.91 1.60 23.02
N LEU A 625 -11.88 1.46 23.88
CA LEU A 625 -10.51 1.73 23.49
C LEU A 625 -10.16 0.92 22.23
N PRO A 626 -9.49 1.55 21.24
CA PRO A 626 -8.89 0.81 20.15
C PRO A 626 -8.05 -0.36 20.66
N GLY A 627 -8.27 -1.57 20.13
CA GLY A 627 -7.61 -2.80 20.59
C GLY A 627 -8.35 -3.59 21.68
N SER A 628 -9.44 -3.07 22.24
CA SER A 628 -10.30 -3.90 23.10
C SER A 628 -10.97 -5.01 22.27
N ARG A 629 -11.07 -6.21 22.84
CA ARG A 629 -11.68 -7.37 22.20
C ARG A 629 -13.11 -7.07 21.73
N ILE A 630 -13.87 -6.37 22.56
CA ILE A 630 -15.25 -5.99 22.27
C ILE A 630 -15.33 -4.96 21.14
N ALA A 631 -14.39 -4.01 21.05
CA ALA A 631 -14.35 -3.05 19.95
C ALA A 631 -14.14 -3.74 18.60
N GLY A 632 -13.31 -4.79 18.52
CA GLY A 632 -13.12 -5.59 17.31
C GLY A 632 -14.40 -6.29 16.84
N ARG A 633 -15.17 -6.90 17.76
CA ARG A 633 -16.48 -7.52 17.46
C ARG A 633 -17.47 -6.49 16.93
N LEU A 634 -17.57 -5.34 17.60
CA LEU A 634 -18.47 -4.26 17.23
C LEU A 634 -18.11 -3.62 15.88
N ARG A 635 -16.82 -3.55 15.51
CA ARG A 635 -16.39 -3.09 14.16
C ARG A 635 -16.85 -4.02 13.04
N ASN A 636 -16.83 -5.33 13.25
CA ASN A 636 -17.36 -6.28 12.26
C ASN A 636 -18.86 -6.09 12.07
N ALA A 637 -19.59 -5.87 13.17
CA ALA A 637 -21.01 -5.51 13.11
C ALA A 637 -21.22 -4.21 12.33
N PHE A 638 -20.42 -3.18 12.58
CA PHE A 638 -20.48 -1.93 11.81
C PHE A 638 -20.21 -2.14 10.32
N THR A 639 -19.27 -3.00 9.96
CA THR A 639 -18.97 -3.30 8.55
C THR A 639 -20.19 -3.89 7.83
N SER A 640 -20.96 -4.75 8.51
CA SER A 640 -22.25 -5.24 7.98
C SER A 640 -23.27 -4.11 7.75
N VAL A 641 -23.30 -3.11 8.64
CA VAL A 641 -24.17 -1.93 8.55
C VAL A 641 -23.73 -0.99 7.41
N ALA A 642 -22.43 -0.74 7.27
CA ALA A 642 -21.87 0.19 6.29
C ALA A 642 -21.83 -0.38 4.87
N SER A 643 -21.58 -1.68 4.72
CA SER A 643 -21.22 -2.29 3.43
C SER A 643 -21.90 -3.63 3.14
N GLY A 644 -22.57 -4.23 4.12
CA GLY A 644 -23.33 -5.48 3.98
C GLY A 644 -24.84 -5.23 3.79
N TYR A 645 -25.67 -5.93 4.57
CA TYR A 645 -27.14 -5.80 4.49
C TYR A 645 -27.69 -4.45 4.99
N GLY A 646 -26.84 -3.56 5.53
CA GLY A 646 -27.32 -2.30 6.10
C GLY A 646 -27.81 -2.43 7.54
N PHE A 647 -27.68 -3.61 8.14
CA PHE A 647 -27.93 -3.83 9.55
C PHE A 647 -27.02 -4.91 10.15
N ALA A 648 -26.99 -4.97 11.48
CA ALA A 648 -26.33 -6.00 12.26
C ALA A 648 -27.06 -6.27 13.58
N LEU A 649 -27.09 -7.52 14.03
CA LEU A 649 -27.55 -7.95 15.35
C LEU A 649 -26.35 -8.41 16.17
N VAL A 650 -26.12 -7.78 17.32
CA VAL A 650 -25.12 -8.18 18.31
C VAL A 650 -25.84 -8.83 19.49
N ARG A 651 -25.44 -10.05 19.85
CA ARG A 651 -26.08 -10.86 20.90
C ARG A 651 -25.11 -11.17 22.01
N GLY A 652 -25.63 -11.40 23.22
CA GLY A 652 -24.86 -11.91 24.34
C GLY A 652 -24.36 -10.84 25.31
N PHE A 653 -24.92 -9.63 25.28
CA PHE A 653 -24.76 -8.72 26.41
C PHE A 653 -25.48 -9.28 27.63
N ASP A 654 -24.96 -8.99 28.82
CA ASP A 654 -25.56 -9.43 30.08
C ASP A 654 -26.88 -8.66 30.34
N PRO A 655 -28.05 -9.33 30.27
CA PRO A 655 -29.34 -8.67 30.45
C PRO A 655 -29.62 -8.33 31.92
N ASP A 656 -28.89 -8.92 32.87
CA ASP A 656 -29.11 -8.78 34.31
C ASP A 656 -28.38 -7.57 34.90
N LEU A 657 -27.57 -6.86 34.09
CA LEU A 657 -26.97 -5.58 34.47
C LEU A 657 -28.05 -4.56 34.88
N GLU A 658 -27.73 -3.64 35.78
CA GLU A 658 -28.64 -2.52 36.08
C GLU A 658 -28.91 -1.68 34.82
N ILE A 659 -30.13 -1.12 34.69
CA ILE A 659 -30.52 -0.35 33.49
C ILE A 659 -29.54 0.80 33.22
N SER A 660 -29.06 1.49 34.26
CA SER A 660 -28.07 2.57 34.14
C SER A 660 -26.73 2.08 33.56
N ALA A 661 -26.32 0.85 33.88
CA ALA A 661 -25.13 0.22 33.30
C ALA A 661 -25.36 -0.13 31.83
N GLN A 662 -26.53 -0.68 31.49
CA GLN A 662 -26.91 -0.98 30.10
C GLN A 662 -26.97 0.29 29.24
N GLU A 663 -27.43 1.42 29.78
CA GLU A 663 -27.40 2.73 29.09
C GLU A 663 -25.98 3.21 28.80
N LYS A 664 -25.07 3.13 29.78
CA LYS A 664 -23.66 3.50 29.59
C LYS A 664 -23.02 2.63 28.50
N LEU A 665 -23.27 1.32 28.54
CA LEU A 665 -22.79 0.36 27.56
C LEU A 665 -23.29 0.68 26.15
N VAL A 666 -24.59 0.95 25.99
CA VAL A 666 -25.18 1.32 24.70
C VAL A 666 -24.58 2.61 24.17
N ARG A 667 -24.37 3.61 25.04
CA ARG A 667 -23.73 4.88 24.65
C ARG A 667 -22.29 4.67 24.19
N ALA A 668 -21.53 3.86 24.93
CA ALA A 668 -20.16 3.50 24.57
C ALA A 668 -20.11 2.81 23.20
N CYS A 669 -20.96 1.79 23.00
CA CYS A 669 -21.07 1.09 21.71
C CYS A 669 -21.42 2.05 20.57
N GLY A 670 -22.35 2.99 20.80
CA GLY A 670 -22.71 4.00 19.81
C GLY A 670 -21.56 4.93 19.44
N ALA A 671 -20.78 5.37 20.43
CA ALA A 671 -19.63 6.25 20.24
C ALA A 671 -18.52 5.62 19.36
N LEU A 672 -18.44 4.29 19.28
CA LEU A 672 -17.57 3.60 18.31
C LEU A 672 -17.98 3.83 16.86
N PHE A 673 -19.25 4.12 16.60
CA PHE A 673 -19.84 4.16 15.26
C PHE A 673 -20.06 5.60 14.76
N GLY A 674 -20.22 6.56 15.68
CA GLY A 674 -20.44 7.96 15.34
C GLY A 674 -20.76 8.83 16.56
N GLU A 675 -21.13 10.08 16.28
CA GLU A 675 -21.59 11.03 17.28
C GLU A 675 -23.01 10.64 17.75
N CYS A 676 -23.19 10.49 19.06
CA CYS A 676 -24.48 10.29 19.70
C CYS A 676 -25.34 11.55 19.58
N MET A 677 -26.52 11.41 18.98
CA MET A 677 -27.37 12.56 18.65
C MET A 677 -28.50 12.73 19.67
N PRO A 678 -28.80 13.96 20.09
CA PRO A 678 -29.95 14.24 20.94
C PRO A 678 -31.25 13.94 20.19
N GLN A 679 -32.22 13.34 20.89
CA GLN A 679 -33.48 12.88 20.29
C GLN A 679 -34.71 13.69 20.71
N ASN A 680 -34.57 14.55 21.73
CA ASN A 680 -35.61 15.38 22.30
C ASN A 680 -35.04 16.74 22.77
N ARG A 681 -35.91 17.67 23.21
CA ARG A 681 -35.53 19.02 23.64
C ARG A 681 -34.72 19.07 24.94
N THR A 682 -34.73 18.00 25.74
CA THR A 682 -33.91 17.87 26.94
C THR A 682 -32.46 17.49 26.62
N GLY A 683 -32.18 17.10 25.36
CA GLY A 683 -30.85 16.71 24.91
C GLY A 683 -30.52 15.25 25.20
N ASP A 684 -31.51 14.40 25.48
CA ASP A 684 -31.26 13.00 25.79
C ASP A 684 -30.78 12.26 24.54
N GLU A 685 -29.59 11.68 24.63
CA GLU A 685 -29.00 10.83 23.57
C GLU A 685 -29.61 9.43 23.57
N ILE A 686 -29.94 8.89 24.74
CA ILE A 686 -30.64 7.60 24.88
C ILE A 686 -32.09 7.87 25.26
N VAL A 687 -33.02 7.26 24.51
CA VAL A 687 -34.45 7.35 24.76
C VAL A 687 -35.01 5.97 25.07
N HIS A 688 -35.87 5.90 26.09
CA HIS A 688 -36.60 4.69 26.44
C HIS A 688 -37.79 4.48 25.51
N VAL A 689 -37.78 3.36 24.81
CA VAL A 689 -38.89 2.90 23.95
C VAL A 689 -39.78 1.99 24.79
N THR A 690 -40.87 2.56 25.29
CA THR A 690 -41.86 1.91 26.15
C THR A 690 -43.25 2.51 25.87
N ASP A 691 -44.33 1.82 26.22
CA ASP A 691 -45.68 2.38 26.14
C ASP A 691 -45.85 3.48 27.22
N GLN A 692 -46.16 4.71 26.80
CA GLN A 692 -46.44 5.82 27.70
C GLN A 692 -47.88 6.30 27.48
N ALA A 693 -48.72 6.27 28.52
CA ALA A 693 -50.15 6.56 28.38
C ALA A 693 -50.46 8.03 27.96
N SER A 694 -50.98 8.18 26.74
CA SER A 694 -51.81 9.27 26.16
C SER A 694 -51.35 10.74 26.17
N GLY A 695 -51.16 11.30 24.96
CA GLY A 695 -51.17 12.73 24.63
C GLY A 695 -51.57 12.97 23.15
N LYS A 696 -52.14 14.13 22.80
CA LYS A 696 -52.76 14.41 21.47
C LYS A 696 -51.82 14.32 20.26
N ILE A 697 -50.50 14.40 20.45
CA ILE A 697 -49.47 14.25 19.41
C ILE A 697 -48.34 13.46 20.05
N GLN A 698 -48.25 12.16 19.76
CA GLN A 698 -47.31 11.25 20.40
C GLN A 698 -46.43 10.58 19.34
N ARG A 699 -45.12 10.49 19.59
CA ARG A 699 -44.20 9.78 18.69
C ARG A 699 -44.50 8.27 18.72
N GLY A 700 -44.49 7.62 17.57
CA GLY A 700 -44.93 6.23 17.42
C GLY A 700 -44.21 5.20 18.29
N TYR A 701 -42.97 5.47 18.73
CA TYR A 701 -42.23 4.58 19.63
C TYR A 701 -42.83 4.51 21.05
N MET A 702 -43.69 5.46 21.43
CA MET A 702 -44.30 5.58 22.76
C MET A 702 -45.70 4.94 22.85
N SER A 703 -46.15 4.27 21.78
CA SER A 703 -47.45 3.59 21.69
C SER A 703 -47.25 2.09 21.49
N ARG A 704 -48.25 1.28 21.90
CA ARG A 704 -48.35 -0.17 21.64
C ARG A 704 -48.82 -0.57 20.25
N GLU A 705 -49.33 0.38 19.45
CA GLU A 705 -49.85 0.10 18.11
C GLU A 705 -48.75 -0.27 17.10
N ALA A 706 -49.10 -0.82 15.94
CA ALA A 706 -48.10 -1.10 14.92
C ALA A 706 -47.48 0.21 14.39
N LEU A 707 -46.17 0.19 14.13
CA LEU A 707 -45.44 1.32 13.53
C LEU A 707 -45.10 0.99 12.08
N ALA A 708 -45.52 1.84 11.15
CA ALA A 708 -45.27 1.67 9.72
C ALA A 708 -43.78 1.79 9.36
N PHE A 709 -43.41 1.35 8.15
CA PHE A 709 -42.03 1.44 7.66
C PHE A 709 -41.60 2.89 7.53
N HIS A 710 -40.45 3.20 8.13
CA HIS A 710 -39.83 4.51 8.08
C HIS A 710 -38.31 4.41 8.24
N SER A 711 -37.63 5.54 8.02
CA SER A 711 -36.22 5.76 8.38
C SER A 711 -36.15 6.89 9.40
N ASP A 712 -35.29 6.77 10.41
CA ASP A 712 -35.08 7.89 11.33
C ASP A 712 -34.31 9.04 10.64
N SER A 713 -34.20 10.20 11.30
CA SER A 713 -33.60 11.39 10.70
C SER A 713 -32.06 11.39 10.70
N THR A 714 -31.40 10.47 11.40
CA THR A 714 -29.94 10.37 11.51
C THR A 714 -29.35 9.35 10.52
N ASP A 715 -28.02 9.21 10.51
CA ASP A 715 -27.34 8.23 9.65
C ASP A 715 -27.63 6.79 10.08
N MET A 716 -27.61 6.53 11.38
CA MET A 716 -27.86 5.20 11.94
C MET A 716 -28.77 5.25 13.16
N LEU A 717 -29.37 4.09 13.42
CA LEU A 717 -30.22 3.79 14.58
C LEU A 717 -29.65 2.56 15.29
N LEU A 718 -29.57 2.62 16.61
CA LEU A 718 -29.25 1.50 17.48
C LEU A 718 -30.43 1.26 18.44
N LEU A 719 -30.92 0.02 18.49
CA LEU A 719 -31.94 -0.44 19.41
C LEU A 719 -31.38 -1.58 20.26
N TYR A 720 -31.39 -1.41 21.57
CA TYR A 720 -30.93 -2.40 22.53
C TYR A 720 -32.10 -2.86 23.40
N CYS A 721 -32.27 -4.17 23.57
CA CYS A 721 -33.38 -4.73 24.34
C CYS A 721 -33.00 -4.97 25.79
N VAL A 722 -33.62 -4.23 26.71
CA VAL A 722 -33.55 -4.47 28.16
C VAL A 722 -34.63 -5.45 28.57
N ARG A 723 -35.87 -5.24 28.09
CA ARG A 723 -37.02 -6.11 28.34
C ARG A 723 -37.88 -6.23 27.09
N ALA A 724 -38.20 -7.47 26.70
CA ALA A 724 -39.11 -7.75 25.60
C ALA A 724 -40.59 -7.60 26.02
N ALA A 725 -41.48 -7.41 25.04
CA ALA A 725 -42.94 -7.48 25.26
C ALA A 725 -43.41 -8.93 25.48
N ALA A 726 -44.60 -9.09 26.06
CA ALA A 726 -45.21 -10.40 26.28
C ALA A 726 -45.49 -11.12 24.95
N SER A 727 -46.13 -10.43 24.02
CA SER A 727 -46.41 -10.90 22.66
C SER A 727 -46.25 -9.75 21.67
N GLY A 728 -45.93 -10.06 20.42
CA GLY A 728 -45.70 -9.05 19.38
C GLY A 728 -44.43 -8.20 19.61
N GLY A 729 -44.38 -7.04 18.93
CA GLY A 729 -43.30 -6.06 19.06
C GLY A 729 -42.05 -6.35 18.24
N GLU A 730 -42.16 -7.27 17.28
CA GLU A 730 -41.13 -7.64 16.32
C GLU A 730 -40.69 -6.42 15.51
N THR A 731 -39.38 -6.24 15.39
CA THR A 731 -38.77 -5.27 14.49
C THR A 731 -38.84 -5.82 13.08
N ARG A 732 -39.40 -5.05 12.15
CA ARG A 732 -39.47 -5.43 10.73
C ARG A 732 -38.48 -4.58 9.95
N LEU A 733 -37.65 -5.19 9.12
CA LEU A 733 -36.62 -4.54 8.32
C LEU A 733 -36.87 -4.80 6.83
N ILE A 734 -36.69 -3.79 5.99
CA ILE A 734 -36.78 -3.93 4.53
C ILE A 734 -35.62 -3.20 3.86
N SER A 735 -35.02 -3.83 2.85
CA SER A 735 -33.97 -3.22 2.03
C SER A 735 -34.57 -2.08 1.22
N SER A 736 -34.16 -0.84 1.52
CA SER A 736 -34.60 0.32 0.73
C SER A 736 -34.01 0.29 -0.68
N LEU A 737 -32.87 -0.39 -0.86
CA LEU A 737 -32.22 -0.59 -2.17
C LEU A 737 -33.02 -1.56 -3.04
N ARG A 738 -33.50 -2.68 -2.46
CA ARG A 738 -34.39 -3.59 -3.19
C ARG A 738 -35.73 -2.91 -3.50
N LEU A 739 -36.24 -2.12 -2.55
CA LEU A 739 -37.46 -1.34 -2.75
C LEU A 739 -37.31 -0.33 -3.88
N HIS A 740 -36.18 0.36 -3.96
CA HIS A 740 -35.82 1.26 -5.06
C HIS A 740 -35.90 0.54 -6.40
N ASP A 741 -35.27 -0.64 -6.52
CA ASP A 741 -35.23 -1.39 -7.79
C ASP A 741 -36.62 -1.83 -8.25
N ILE A 742 -37.44 -2.31 -7.32
CA ILE A 742 -38.83 -2.71 -7.59
C ILE A 742 -39.67 -1.48 -7.98
N ALA A 743 -39.57 -0.40 -7.21
CA ALA A 743 -40.32 0.83 -7.46
C ALA A 743 -39.97 1.42 -8.83
N LYS A 744 -38.69 1.44 -9.20
CA LYS A 744 -38.23 1.92 -10.51
C LYS A 744 -38.73 1.05 -11.67
N ALA A 745 -38.85 -0.26 -11.46
CA ALA A 745 -39.28 -1.20 -12.49
C ALA A 745 -40.80 -1.24 -12.67
N GLU A 746 -41.57 -1.06 -11.59
CA GLU A 746 -43.01 -1.35 -11.58
C GLU A 746 -43.91 -0.11 -11.47
N LEU A 747 -43.43 1.00 -10.90
CA LEU A 747 -44.23 2.21 -10.81
C LEU A 747 -44.34 2.93 -12.17
N SER A 748 -45.44 3.67 -12.36
CA SER A 748 -45.55 4.57 -13.50
C SER A 748 -44.42 5.61 -13.46
N GLN A 749 -43.99 6.09 -14.63
CA GLN A 749 -42.96 7.12 -14.72
C GLN A 749 -43.31 8.34 -13.86
N THR A 750 -44.58 8.76 -13.86
CA THR A 750 -45.08 9.86 -13.02
C THR A 750 -44.87 9.59 -11.53
N HIS A 751 -45.25 8.41 -11.01
CA HIS A 751 -45.06 8.10 -9.60
C HIS A 751 -43.59 8.00 -9.23
N TRP A 752 -42.77 7.40 -10.09
CA TRP A 752 -41.31 7.33 -9.90
C TRP A 752 -40.68 8.73 -9.81
N ASP A 753 -41.02 9.62 -10.75
CA ASP A 753 -40.51 10.99 -10.78
C ASP A 753 -40.94 11.78 -9.53
N LEU A 754 -42.15 11.53 -9.00
CA LEU A 754 -42.61 12.14 -7.74
C LEU A 754 -41.79 11.66 -6.53
N LEU A 755 -41.44 10.38 -6.45
CA LEU A 755 -40.58 9.84 -5.39
C LEU A 755 -39.15 10.42 -5.47
N MET A 756 -38.63 10.65 -6.68
CA MET A 756 -37.33 11.28 -6.93
C MET A 756 -37.33 12.81 -6.77
N ARG A 757 -38.49 13.45 -6.91
CA ARG A 757 -38.69 14.89 -6.63
C ARG A 757 -38.80 15.17 -5.14
N GLY A 758 -39.47 14.29 -4.41
CA GLY A 758 -39.58 14.35 -2.96
C GLY A 758 -40.72 15.18 -2.41
N TYR A 759 -40.80 15.22 -1.09
CA TYR A 759 -41.93 15.75 -0.32
C TYR A 759 -41.47 16.71 0.77
N HIS A 760 -42.38 17.55 1.27
CA HIS A 760 -42.13 18.35 2.46
C HIS A 760 -42.30 17.48 3.71
N TYR A 761 -41.48 17.73 4.73
CA TYR A 761 -41.55 17.05 6.02
C TYR A 761 -41.81 18.08 7.11
N ALA A 762 -42.65 17.72 8.08
CA ALA A 762 -42.84 18.45 9.33
C ALA A 762 -42.55 17.53 10.51
N TYR A 763 -42.10 18.12 11.61
CA TYR A 763 -41.78 17.40 12.85
C TYR A 763 -42.76 17.80 13.96
N PRO A 764 -43.15 16.85 14.83
CA PRO A 764 -44.02 17.17 15.98
C PRO A 764 -43.53 18.33 16.84
N GLU A 765 -42.21 18.54 16.92
CA GLU A 765 -41.60 19.61 17.72
C GLU A 765 -41.77 21.02 17.11
N GLN A 766 -42.27 21.11 15.88
CA GLN A 766 -42.60 22.39 15.23
C GLN A 766 -44.03 22.86 15.57
N PHE A 767 -44.78 22.06 16.32
CA PHE A 767 -46.08 22.47 16.85
C PHE A 767 -45.87 23.42 18.04
N GLY A 768 -46.39 24.63 17.92
CA GLY A 768 -46.23 25.72 18.90
C GLY A 768 -45.13 26.74 18.57
N ASP A 769 -44.30 26.48 17.56
CA ASP A 769 -43.36 27.46 17.00
C ASP A 769 -43.99 28.13 15.76
N GLU A 770 -44.49 29.36 15.92
CA GLU A 770 -45.14 30.11 14.84
C GLU A 770 -44.19 30.54 13.71
N THR A 771 -42.87 30.45 13.93
CA THR A 771 -41.85 30.88 12.95
C THR A 771 -41.42 29.78 11.98
N ALA A 772 -41.74 28.52 12.30
CA ALA A 772 -41.40 27.37 11.47
C ALA A 772 -42.02 27.47 10.06
N GLN A 773 -41.20 27.22 9.03
CA GLN A 773 -41.63 27.21 7.62
C GLN A 773 -41.42 25.83 6.98
N PRO A 774 -42.20 25.48 5.94
CA PRO A 774 -41.98 24.26 5.18
C PRO A 774 -40.62 24.33 4.50
N GLY A 775 -39.76 23.39 4.85
CA GLY A 775 -38.45 23.30 4.24
C GLY A 775 -38.47 22.72 2.82
N SER A 776 -37.34 22.70 2.12
CA SER A 776 -37.20 22.10 0.78
C SER A 776 -37.76 20.67 0.71
N ARG A 777 -38.29 20.29 -0.47
CA ARG A 777 -38.70 18.91 -0.75
C ARG A 777 -37.51 17.97 -0.68
N VAL A 778 -37.68 16.88 0.05
CA VAL A 778 -36.65 15.84 0.21
C VAL A 778 -37.09 14.59 -0.52
N PRO A 779 -36.27 14.06 -1.45
CA PRO A 779 -36.63 12.88 -2.22
C PRO A 779 -36.64 11.62 -1.39
N VAL A 780 -37.57 10.72 -1.72
CA VAL A 780 -37.67 9.41 -1.09
C VAL A 780 -36.47 8.56 -1.49
N PHE A 781 -36.10 8.60 -2.77
CA PHE A 781 -34.89 7.99 -3.29
C PHE A 781 -33.99 9.04 -3.93
N SER A 782 -32.69 8.91 -3.71
CA SER A 782 -31.67 9.73 -4.37
C SER A 782 -30.50 8.87 -4.80
N SER A 783 -29.73 9.32 -5.78
CA SER A 783 -28.48 8.68 -6.17
C SER A 783 -27.38 9.73 -6.33
N VAL A 784 -26.24 9.49 -5.69
CA VAL A 784 -25.02 10.29 -5.83
C VAL A 784 -23.91 9.33 -6.22
N ASP A 785 -23.23 9.59 -7.34
CA ASP A 785 -22.15 8.74 -7.87
C ASP A 785 -22.54 7.26 -8.06
N GLY A 786 -23.80 7.00 -8.42
CA GLY A 786 -24.35 5.66 -8.58
C GLY A 786 -24.75 4.96 -7.28
N ILE A 787 -24.56 5.61 -6.12
CA ILE A 787 -24.92 5.08 -4.81
C ILE A 787 -26.32 5.58 -4.44
N VAL A 788 -27.27 4.64 -4.28
CA VAL A 788 -28.66 4.95 -3.95
C VAL A 788 -28.84 5.15 -2.44
N SER A 789 -29.62 6.14 -2.04
CA SER A 789 -30.00 6.38 -0.64
C SER A 789 -31.50 6.63 -0.54
N CYS A 790 -32.11 6.13 0.53
CA CYS A 790 -33.54 6.30 0.81
C CYS A 790 -33.76 7.14 2.06
N ARG A 791 -34.82 7.97 2.05
CA ARG A 791 -35.37 8.59 3.25
C ARG A 791 -36.88 8.61 3.16
N TYR A 792 -37.55 7.88 4.05
CA TYR A 792 -39.01 7.74 4.01
C TYR A 792 -39.61 7.89 5.40
N LEU A 793 -40.46 8.90 5.59
CA LEU A 793 -41.24 9.12 6.81
C LEU A 793 -42.64 9.61 6.45
N ARG A 794 -43.53 8.72 6.02
CA ARG A 794 -44.88 9.07 5.54
C ARG A 794 -45.66 9.96 6.52
N ALA A 795 -45.67 9.59 7.80
CA ALA A 795 -46.36 10.37 8.83
C ALA A 795 -45.86 11.83 8.93
N PHE A 796 -44.57 12.07 8.67
CA PHE A 796 -43.98 13.41 8.71
C PHE A 796 -44.27 14.19 7.42
N ILE A 797 -44.47 13.48 6.30
CA ILE A 797 -44.92 14.06 5.04
C ILE A 797 -46.38 14.52 5.17
N GLU A 798 -47.25 13.67 5.69
CA GLU A 798 -48.67 13.99 5.92
C GLU A 798 -48.82 15.09 6.98
N LEU A 799 -48.01 15.08 8.04
CA LEU A 799 -47.96 16.15 9.04
C LEU A 799 -47.59 17.52 8.44
N ALA A 800 -46.83 17.55 7.34
CA ALA A 800 -46.47 18.79 6.67
C ALA A 800 -47.68 19.44 5.98
N GLU A 801 -48.63 18.65 5.46
CA GLU A 801 -49.89 19.17 4.93
C GLU A 801 -50.66 19.94 6.00
N ASP A 802 -50.76 19.34 7.19
CA ASP A 802 -51.48 19.92 8.32
C ASP A 802 -50.77 21.15 8.90
N ARG A 803 -49.43 21.11 9.01
CA ARG A 803 -48.65 22.17 9.67
C ARG A 803 -48.40 23.39 8.78
N PHE A 804 -48.16 23.20 7.49
CA PHE A 804 -47.67 24.24 6.58
C PHE A 804 -48.57 24.50 5.36
N ASP A 805 -49.76 23.87 5.29
CA ASP A 805 -50.70 23.94 4.16
C ASP A 805 -50.08 23.56 2.79
N VAL A 806 -49.05 22.71 2.80
CA VAL A 806 -48.40 22.17 1.60
C VAL A 806 -49.07 20.86 1.15
N ARG A 807 -50.34 20.95 0.74
CA ARG A 807 -51.17 19.79 0.39
C ARG A 807 -50.53 18.92 -0.70
N LEU A 808 -50.55 17.61 -0.46
CA LEU A 808 -50.21 16.57 -1.43
C LEU A 808 -51.27 16.54 -2.53
N THR A 809 -50.80 16.53 -3.76
CA THR A 809 -51.65 16.27 -4.93
C THR A 809 -52.17 14.81 -4.92
N ALA A 810 -53.21 14.53 -5.71
CA ALA A 810 -53.75 13.17 -5.84
C ALA A 810 -52.68 12.17 -6.32
N ASP A 811 -51.84 12.57 -7.29
CA ASP A 811 -50.76 11.73 -7.82
C ASP A 811 -49.64 11.50 -6.79
N GLU A 812 -49.35 12.48 -5.94
CA GLU A 812 -48.39 12.36 -4.85
C GLU A 812 -48.83 11.36 -3.79
N ARG A 813 -50.11 11.43 -3.40
CA ARG A 813 -50.68 10.46 -2.48
C ARG A 813 -50.70 9.06 -3.10
N ALA A 814 -51.09 8.95 -4.37
CA ALA A 814 -51.07 7.69 -5.10
C ALA A 814 -49.65 7.10 -5.24
N ALA A 815 -48.62 7.93 -5.40
CA ALA A 815 -47.22 7.47 -5.44
C ALA A 815 -46.76 6.90 -4.08
N LEU A 816 -47.12 7.55 -2.97
CA LEU A 816 -46.86 7.05 -1.61
C LEU A 816 -47.63 5.76 -1.33
N ASP A 817 -48.92 5.70 -1.69
CA ASP A 817 -49.76 4.50 -1.55
C ASP A 817 -49.21 3.32 -2.36
N ALA A 818 -48.71 3.57 -3.57
CA ALA A 818 -48.10 2.53 -4.40
C ALA A 818 -46.79 2.01 -3.79
N LEU A 819 -45.96 2.88 -3.21
CA LEU A 819 -44.74 2.47 -2.52
C LEU A 819 -45.06 1.63 -1.27
N ASP A 820 -46.05 2.04 -0.47
CA ASP A 820 -46.51 1.28 0.70
C ASP A 820 -47.07 -0.08 0.31
N ALA A 821 -47.82 -0.15 -0.80
CA ALA A 821 -48.31 -1.42 -1.34
C ALA A 821 -47.18 -2.37 -1.76
N ILE A 822 -46.05 -1.85 -2.29
CA ILE A 822 -44.86 -2.66 -2.56
C ILE A 822 -44.27 -3.16 -1.23
N MET A 823 -44.07 -2.29 -0.24
CA MET A 823 -43.51 -2.68 1.07
C MET A 823 -44.37 -3.71 1.82
N ALA A 824 -45.68 -3.74 1.57
CA ALA A 824 -46.60 -4.71 2.16
C ALA A 824 -46.51 -6.12 1.55
N ARG A 825 -45.77 -6.32 0.45
CA ARG A 825 -45.68 -7.63 -0.22
C ARG A 825 -44.95 -8.67 0.66
N PRO A 826 -45.44 -9.93 0.69
CA PRO A 826 -44.75 -11.02 1.38
C PRO A 826 -43.32 -11.24 0.84
N GLY A 827 -42.38 -11.59 1.73
CA GLY A 827 -40.99 -11.93 1.36
C GLY A 827 -40.03 -10.75 1.16
N LEU A 828 -40.52 -9.50 1.21
CA LEU A 828 -39.65 -8.32 1.15
C LEU A 828 -39.12 -7.88 2.51
N ALA A 829 -39.93 -8.01 3.56
CA ALA A 829 -39.58 -7.58 4.90
C ALA A 829 -39.11 -8.77 5.75
N PHE A 830 -37.93 -8.65 6.34
CA PHE A 830 -37.42 -9.57 7.36
C PHE A 830 -37.97 -9.18 8.74
N GLN A 831 -38.39 -10.15 9.54
CA GLN A 831 -38.87 -9.91 10.91
C GLN A 831 -37.87 -10.43 11.95
N LEU A 832 -37.56 -9.58 12.93
CA LEU A 832 -36.59 -9.84 13.99
C LEU A 832 -37.24 -9.58 15.35
N ARG A 833 -37.26 -10.59 16.21
CA ARG A 833 -37.60 -10.43 17.64
C ARG A 833 -36.30 -10.23 18.43
N LEU A 834 -36.20 -9.09 19.12
CA LEU A 834 -35.07 -8.80 20.00
C LEU A 834 -35.33 -9.39 21.39
N ASN A 835 -34.38 -10.16 21.87
CA ASN A 835 -34.36 -10.69 23.24
C ASN A 835 -33.57 -9.77 24.17
N PRO A 836 -33.81 -9.80 25.50
CA PRO A 836 -32.96 -9.08 26.46
C PRO A 836 -31.47 -9.35 26.23
N GLY A 837 -30.65 -8.30 26.23
CA GLY A 837 -29.22 -8.40 25.96
C GLY A 837 -28.84 -8.45 24.47
N GLU A 838 -29.79 -8.22 23.56
CA GLU A 838 -29.54 -8.09 22.13
C GLU A 838 -29.64 -6.65 21.64
N MET A 839 -28.79 -6.31 20.68
CA MET A 839 -28.66 -4.98 20.10
C MET A 839 -28.71 -5.06 18.58
N VAL A 840 -29.62 -4.33 17.95
CA VAL A 840 -29.65 -4.17 16.49
C VAL A 840 -29.18 -2.77 16.10
N ILE A 841 -28.34 -2.71 15.06
CA ILE A 841 -27.81 -1.47 14.49
C ILE A 841 -28.28 -1.41 13.04
N LEU A 842 -28.81 -0.25 12.62
CA LEU A 842 -29.45 -0.05 11.32
C LEU A 842 -28.85 1.17 10.60
N ASN A 843 -28.67 1.05 9.29
CA ASN A 843 -28.34 2.14 8.37
C ASN A 843 -29.64 2.77 7.85
N ASN A 844 -29.95 3.99 8.28
CA ASN A 844 -31.21 4.66 7.93
C ASN A 844 -31.33 5.04 6.44
N TYR A 845 -30.24 4.97 5.66
CA TYR A 845 -30.27 5.22 4.22
C TYR A 845 -30.58 3.98 3.40
N THR A 846 -30.26 2.79 3.90
CA THR A 846 -30.36 1.53 3.14
C THR A 846 -31.37 0.55 3.71
N VAL A 847 -31.88 0.80 4.91
CA VAL A 847 -32.88 -0.01 5.60
C VAL A 847 -34.02 0.86 6.11
N LEU A 848 -35.25 0.54 5.72
CA LEU A 848 -36.45 1.05 6.40
C LEU A 848 -36.85 0.05 7.48
N HIS A 849 -37.38 0.56 8.59
CA HIS A 849 -37.77 -0.26 9.73
C HIS A 849 -39.18 0.06 10.21
N ALA A 850 -39.82 -0.95 10.77
CA ALA A 850 -41.19 -0.95 11.28
C ALA A 850 -41.29 -1.81 12.55
N ARG A 851 -42.45 -1.78 13.20
CA ARG A 851 -42.72 -2.61 14.38
C ARG A 851 -44.15 -3.15 14.32
N THR A 852 -44.34 -4.41 14.70
CA THR A 852 -45.69 -4.96 14.92
C THR A 852 -46.33 -4.36 16.18
N ALA A 853 -47.65 -4.50 16.32
CA ALA A 853 -48.32 -4.20 17.59
C ALA A 853 -47.84 -5.18 18.68
N PHE A 854 -47.95 -4.80 19.95
CA PHE A 854 -47.50 -5.64 21.06
C PHE A 854 -48.38 -5.54 22.30
N GLU A 855 -48.29 -6.56 23.15
CA GLU A 855 -48.95 -6.62 24.45
C GLU A 855 -47.91 -6.60 25.58
N GLU A 856 -48.26 -5.93 26.68
CA GLU A 856 -47.40 -5.81 27.86
C GLU A 856 -47.57 -7.00 28.83
N LEU A 857 -46.59 -7.21 29.70
CA LEU A 857 -46.65 -8.24 30.73
C LEU A 857 -47.69 -7.88 31.81
N GLU A 858 -48.47 -8.88 32.25
CA GLU A 858 -49.48 -8.72 33.32
C GLU A 858 -48.90 -8.24 34.66
N THR A 859 -47.58 -8.42 34.86
CA THR A 859 -46.83 -8.02 36.06
C THR A 859 -46.65 -6.51 36.22
N GLY A 860 -47.10 -5.70 35.25
CA GLY A 860 -46.96 -4.23 35.27
C GLY A 860 -45.55 -3.74 34.87
N THR A 861 -44.67 -4.63 34.43
CA THR A 861 -43.35 -4.29 33.89
C THR A 861 -43.42 -4.18 32.37
N ASN A 862 -43.39 -2.96 31.87
CA ASN A 862 -43.46 -2.69 30.43
C ASN A 862 -42.18 -3.10 29.69
N ARG A 863 -42.35 -3.43 28.40
CA ARG A 863 -41.28 -3.51 27.40
C ARG A 863 -40.39 -2.28 27.49
N LEU A 864 -39.09 -2.51 27.39
CA LEU A 864 -38.09 -1.45 27.41
C LEU A 864 -36.99 -1.76 26.40
N LEU A 865 -36.94 -0.95 25.34
CA LEU A 865 -35.72 -0.84 24.52
C LEU A 865 -35.03 0.50 24.80
N LEU A 866 -33.72 0.52 24.70
CA LEU A 866 -32.92 1.74 24.64
C LEU A 866 -32.69 2.07 23.17
N ARG A 867 -33.03 3.30 22.78
CA ARG A 867 -32.79 3.80 21.43
C ARG A 867 -31.70 4.85 21.44
N LEU A 868 -30.74 4.72 20.53
CA LEU A 868 -29.68 5.68 20.30
C LEU A 868 -29.61 6.05 18.81
N TRP A 869 -29.49 7.34 18.53
CA TRP A 869 -29.30 7.88 17.19
C TRP A 869 -27.86 8.31 16.99
N LEU A 870 -27.32 8.04 15.80
CA LEU A 870 -25.91 8.24 15.50
C LEU A 870 -25.72 8.95 14.16
N ASN A 871 -24.81 9.92 14.13
CA ASN A 871 -24.30 10.51 12.89
C ASN A 871 -22.82 10.18 12.71
N SER A 872 -22.44 9.79 11.49
CA SER A 872 -21.07 9.36 11.18
C SER A 872 -20.57 10.10 9.93
N PRO A 873 -19.66 11.09 10.09
CA PRO A 873 -19.25 11.96 8.99
C PRO A 873 -18.66 11.21 7.78
N GLY A 874 -19.35 11.29 6.63
CA GLY A 874 -18.94 10.62 5.40
C GLY A 874 -19.32 9.14 5.34
N PHE A 875 -20.29 8.71 6.16
CA PHE A 875 -20.81 7.34 6.18
C PHE A 875 -21.36 6.87 4.82
N ARG A 876 -22.09 7.74 4.12
CA ARG A 876 -22.64 7.47 2.79
C ARG A 876 -22.69 8.77 1.96
N PRO A 877 -22.40 8.74 0.64
CA PRO A 877 -22.67 9.86 -0.24
C PRO A 877 -24.18 10.02 -0.35
N ILE A 878 -24.67 11.18 0.06
CA ILE A 878 -26.09 11.49 0.09
C ILE A 878 -26.32 12.82 -0.61
N GLN A 879 -27.48 12.95 -1.26
CA GLN A 879 -27.90 14.23 -1.80
C GLN A 879 -28.05 15.23 -0.64
N PRO A 880 -27.58 16.48 -0.76
CA PRO A 880 -27.63 17.46 0.33
C PRO A 880 -29.02 17.65 0.94
N LEU A 881 -30.08 17.50 0.14
CA LEU A 881 -31.47 17.58 0.60
C LEU A 881 -31.81 16.50 1.64
N LEU A 882 -31.28 15.28 1.52
CA LEU A 882 -31.48 14.21 2.53
C LEU A 882 -30.83 14.58 3.87
N ALA A 883 -29.70 15.29 3.85
CA ALA A 883 -29.02 15.74 5.06
C ALA A 883 -29.79 16.86 5.79
N THR A 884 -30.59 17.64 5.07
CA THR A 884 -31.38 18.73 5.69
C THR A 884 -32.45 18.23 6.67
N VAL A 885 -32.91 16.99 6.52
CA VAL A 885 -33.86 16.33 7.45
C VAL A 885 -33.21 16.19 8.82
N ALA A 886 -31.99 15.67 8.87
CA ALA A 886 -31.21 15.52 10.11
C ALA A 886 -30.90 16.88 10.73
N GLN A 887 -30.40 17.81 9.92
CA GLN A 887 -29.99 19.14 10.37
C GLN A 887 -31.14 19.94 10.95
N ARG A 888 -32.29 19.99 10.26
CA ARG A 888 -33.46 20.73 10.76
C ARG A 888 -33.97 20.16 12.07
N PHE A 889 -34.01 18.83 12.18
CA PHE A 889 -34.38 18.19 13.42
C PHE A 889 -33.44 18.59 14.57
N VAL A 890 -32.12 18.53 14.36
CA VAL A 890 -31.12 18.90 15.37
C VAL A 890 -31.17 20.40 15.70
N THR A 891 -31.35 21.28 14.72
CA THR A 891 -31.46 22.74 14.94
C THR A 891 -32.62 23.07 15.86
N HIS A 892 -33.80 22.47 15.67
CA HIS A 892 -34.96 22.69 16.56
C HIS A 892 -34.79 22.08 17.96
N MET A 893 -33.81 21.19 18.16
CA MET A 893 -33.46 20.64 19.47
C MET A 893 -32.34 21.43 20.17
N LYS A 894 -31.48 22.13 19.41
CA LYS A 894 -30.34 22.91 19.92
C LYS A 894 -30.67 24.35 20.34
N GLU A 895 -31.92 24.81 20.21
CA GLU A 895 -32.37 26.12 20.75
C GLU A 895 -32.52 26.09 22.29
N ARG A 896 -31.45 25.72 22.99
CA ARG A 896 -31.16 26.17 24.35
C ARG A 896 -29.86 26.97 24.28
N ASP A 897 -29.91 28.18 24.83
CA ASP A 897 -28.81 29.13 25.07
C ASP A 897 -28.55 30.20 23.99
N TYR A 898 -29.52 31.11 23.83
CA TYR A 898 -29.27 32.56 23.80
C TYR A 898 -30.48 33.29 24.41
N ALA A 899 -30.63 33.16 25.74
CA ALA A 899 -31.40 34.08 26.58
C ALA A 899 -30.79 34.10 27.99
#